data_AF-A0A354PCI0-F1
#
_entry.id   AF-A0A354PCI0-F1
#
_cell.length_a   1.000
_cell.length_b   1.000
_cell.length_c   1.000
_cell.angle_alpha   90.00
_cell.angle_beta   90.00
_cell.angle_gamma   90.00
#
_symmetry.space_group_name_H-M   'P 1'
#
loop_
_entity.id
_entity.type
_entity.pdbx_description
1 polymer ?
#
loop_
_entity_poly.entity_id
_entity_poly.type
_entity_poly.pdbx_seq_one_letter_code
_entity_poly.pdbx_strand_id
1 'polypeptide(L)'
;MRFIEQVREKRKKLADVLVDDEYSGLRNLVEELYPDKAHFIYELLQNAEDAGAEHVKFQLEDSQLVFAHDGRSFTEDDVWGITNIGKGTKRDDEDKIGRFGVGFKAVFAYSETPSIWSPTFNFQISDLVLPKEIPAQESFGQWTVFRFPFNNPKKSAGDAFAETAEGLESLSEELLIFLKNIKVVRWTLSRNVRGKLKRVEHTPHLIEVQKYVDEIAIASSCFLRFSSPVTDLPTQNVALAFPLESHGEPASSPTVVDIAKHYRIVPAEPARVSVYFPAEKEVSGLRFHLHAPFVPELSRASVKDTPANEPLFEQLAKLAASALVLVRDMGLLTVDFLNVLPHEHDTLPRRYRCIAEAIVEAMNSQPLTPTQSKIHLPARRLLQAKAIMKELFPKEDLAQLVGEGSFADWAVAAPQRSSHADRFLSRLEIKRWDTGELVDLLVKRRNDGQYWDYNTYKYKQPEADEIFDSLFAGKGADWFQKFYSFLFKELSESVDLNCLKNTLIVRLRSGGFSRPDKAFFSSSEADNASFPPVDPAVFSSGKSAMEQDASRRFLLAVGVREVGELEQVQARLESHYGRFPDRTFSQHVDDLHRFLKLIRSDPNSVRTLSKFDLILDSSEQWCRPSDLFLDQPYSITGLKAFYSEVHSATAARKELSHRYFDAGFSGLVCDFAIALGAKTSLAFEEVSCEKNPNVDYLVRQAPGQPSRYQINRDYWINGLDEAFKTPSVRLARLLWKSLIEQGNERWTRAEYRNNQTQPTRESVSRLAAFLRDTAWVPQAGGRFVIPADADDRSLPDDFEFARGWKWLSTISFGSNFAKRTEEYKKKKEFAVELGFEDDESLDDARWFAQLDPELRRQLMSEYLSRTVCELPEKVPANPERRFAKVVQLANDAPEEEKEIRPRSVSTVAPGVKKEIRPYLRDQYTNSDGDMICQICKHALPFALANGDPFFETVALVSETRKVHFQNFIALCPNHAAMFRHVNESTERIHELVHTIESNRLPLVMAGKDFDVYFTETHLADLRAVLSLENDGDPDSLDMSGATIATQ
;
A
#
# COMPACT_ATOMS: atom_id res chain seq x y z
N MET A 1 83.04 -54.36 -23.87
CA MET A 1 81.57 -54.21 -23.89
C MET A 1 81.26 -52.75 -24.22
N ARG A 2 80.77 -52.49 -25.42
CA ARG A 2 80.37 -51.16 -25.91
C ARG A 2 79.21 -50.64 -25.09
N PHE A 3 79.04 -49.32 -25.01
CA PHE A 3 78.03 -48.69 -24.15
C PHE A 3 76.61 -49.25 -24.39
N ILE A 4 76.19 -49.36 -25.65
CA ILE A 4 74.88 -49.90 -26.04
C ILE A 4 74.66 -51.34 -25.51
N GLU A 5 75.69 -52.18 -25.50
CA GLU A 5 75.63 -53.55 -24.97
C GLU A 5 75.44 -53.55 -23.43
N GLN A 6 76.08 -52.61 -22.72
CA GLN A 6 75.91 -52.43 -21.27
C GLN A 6 74.49 -51.97 -20.92
N VAL A 7 73.88 -51.12 -21.76
CA VAL A 7 72.45 -50.78 -21.65
C VAL A 7 71.59 -52.01 -21.88
N ARG A 8 71.85 -52.79 -22.94
CA ARG A 8 71.08 -54.00 -23.28
C ARG A 8 71.02 -55.02 -22.13
N GLU A 9 72.16 -55.37 -21.52
CA GLU A 9 72.16 -56.34 -20.41
C GLU A 9 71.45 -55.83 -19.14
N LYS A 10 71.52 -54.53 -18.81
CA LYS A 10 70.70 -53.97 -17.72
C LYS A 10 69.20 -53.94 -18.07
N ARG A 11 68.84 -53.80 -19.34
CA ARG A 11 67.44 -53.76 -19.81
C ARG A 11 66.82 -55.15 -20.02
N LYS A 12 67.63 -56.21 -20.20
CA LYS A 12 67.19 -57.59 -20.44
C LYS A 12 66.06 -58.04 -19.51
N LYS A 13 66.30 -57.99 -18.19
CA LYS A 13 65.30 -58.35 -17.15
C LYS A 13 63.98 -57.57 -17.21
N LEU A 14 63.98 -56.36 -17.78
CA LEU A 14 62.77 -55.57 -17.96
C LEU A 14 62.02 -55.99 -19.23
N ALA A 15 62.74 -56.31 -20.31
CA ALA A 15 62.13 -56.84 -21.52
C ALA A 15 61.56 -58.25 -21.32
N ASP A 16 62.29 -59.12 -20.59
CA ASP A 16 61.82 -60.46 -20.26
C ASP A 16 60.41 -60.40 -19.60
N VAL A 17 60.19 -59.45 -18.68
CA VAL A 17 58.90 -59.19 -18.00
C VAL A 17 57.86 -58.50 -18.90
N LEU A 18 58.27 -57.77 -19.94
CA LEU A 18 57.34 -57.12 -20.90
C LEU A 18 56.89 -58.05 -22.04
N VAL A 19 57.53 -59.21 -22.17
CA VAL A 19 57.25 -60.25 -23.18
C VAL A 19 56.60 -61.49 -22.56
N ASP A 20 56.67 -61.66 -21.23
CA ASP A 20 55.99 -62.73 -20.49
C ASP A 20 54.45 -62.60 -20.60
N ASP A 21 53.79 -63.68 -21.00
CA ASP A 21 52.33 -63.74 -21.15
C ASP A 21 51.57 -63.42 -19.84
N GLU A 22 52.13 -63.78 -18.66
CA GLU A 22 51.53 -63.48 -17.35
C GLU A 22 51.50 -61.96 -17.07
N TYR A 23 52.43 -61.20 -17.66
CA TYR A 23 52.57 -59.75 -17.46
C TYR A 23 52.25 -58.92 -18.72
N SER A 24 51.79 -59.57 -19.80
CA SER A 24 51.43 -58.98 -21.09
C SER A 24 50.49 -57.76 -21.01
N GLY A 25 49.65 -57.69 -19.97
CA GLY A 25 48.81 -56.53 -19.66
C GLY A 25 49.60 -55.23 -19.42
N LEU A 26 50.85 -55.30 -18.92
CA LEU A 26 51.72 -54.11 -18.77
C LEU A 26 52.15 -53.55 -20.13
N ARG A 27 52.40 -54.43 -21.13
CA ARG A 27 52.72 -54.01 -22.49
C ARG A 27 51.51 -53.36 -23.16
N ASN A 28 50.33 -53.99 -23.06
CA ASN A 28 49.09 -53.41 -23.58
C ASN A 28 48.79 -52.06 -22.93
N LEU A 29 48.94 -51.93 -21.60
CA LEU A 29 48.76 -50.66 -20.89
C LEU A 29 49.69 -49.55 -21.40
N VAL A 30 50.96 -49.84 -21.70
CA VAL A 30 51.91 -48.86 -22.25
C VAL A 30 51.54 -48.43 -23.68
N GLU A 31 50.94 -49.31 -24.46
CA GLU A 31 50.43 -49.01 -25.81
C GLU A 31 49.07 -48.27 -25.76
N GLU A 32 48.22 -48.55 -24.77
CA GLU A 32 46.88 -47.97 -24.57
C GLU A 32 46.88 -46.58 -23.89
N LEU A 33 47.98 -46.18 -23.24
CA LEU A 33 48.12 -44.86 -22.59
C LEU A 33 47.95 -43.66 -23.54
N TYR A 34 48.05 -43.88 -24.86
CA TYR A 34 47.92 -42.86 -25.91
C TYR A 34 46.78 -43.22 -26.89
N PRO A 35 45.51 -42.97 -26.51
CA PRO A 35 44.35 -43.34 -27.31
C PRO A 35 44.13 -42.45 -28.56
N ASP A 36 44.79 -41.30 -28.62
CA ASP A 36 44.66 -40.36 -29.74
C ASP A 36 45.62 -40.72 -30.88
N LYS A 37 45.07 -40.92 -32.09
CA LYS A 37 45.82 -41.32 -33.30
C LYS A 37 47.02 -40.40 -33.56
N ALA A 38 48.15 -41.01 -33.92
CA ALA A 38 49.40 -40.32 -34.27
C ALA A 38 49.98 -39.34 -33.23
N HIS A 39 49.52 -39.37 -31.96
CA HIS A 39 50.02 -38.49 -30.88
C HIS A 39 51.56 -38.52 -30.71
N PHE A 40 52.21 -39.63 -31.08
CA PHE A 40 53.67 -39.78 -31.07
C PHE A 40 54.40 -38.71 -31.91
N ILE A 41 53.75 -38.07 -32.90
CA ILE A 41 54.32 -36.94 -33.66
C ILE A 41 54.69 -35.79 -32.72
N TYR A 42 53.83 -35.47 -31.74
CA TYR A 42 54.09 -34.43 -30.73
C TYR A 42 55.18 -34.84 -29.75
N GLU A 43 55.27 -36.13 -29.39
CA GLU A 43 56.38 -36.66 -28.57
C GLU A 43 57.72 -36.55 -29.33
N LEU A 44 57.75 -36.85 -30.64
CA LEU A 44 58.96 -36.67 -31.46
C LEU A 44 59.35 -35.19 -31.59
N LEU A 45 58.37 -34.29 -31.82
CA LEU A 45 58.59 -32.84 -31.80
C LEU A 45 59.10 -32.35 -30.44
N GLN A 46 58.57 -32.85 -29.32
CA GLN A 46 59.09 -32.48 -28.00
C GLN A 46 60.52 -32.97 -27.80
N ASN A 47 60.87 -34.19 -28.20
CA ASN A 47 62.25 -34.68 -28.10
C ASN A 47 63.24 -33.83 -28.92
N ALA A 48 62.82 -33.30 -30.07
CA ALA A 48 63.63 -32.37 -30.85
C ALA A 48 63.73 -30.97 -30.19
N GLU A 49 62.65 -30.48 -29.57
CA GLU A 49 62.63 -29.22 -28.80
C GLU A 49 63.53 -29.29 -27.55
N ASP A 50 63.45 -30.39 -26.76
CA ASP A 50 64.34 -30.76 -25.64
C ASP A 50 65.82 -30.91 -26.09
N ALA A 51 66.05 -31.22 -27.38
CA ALA A 51 67.37 -31.31 -28.00
C ALA A 51 67.87 -29.97 -28.58
N GLY A 52 67.08 -28.90 -28.55
CA GLY A 52 67.45 -27.60 -29.11
C GLY A 52 67.44 -27.54 -30.64
N ALA A 53 66.60 -28.35 -31.31
CA ALA A 53 66.45 -28.31 -32.76
C ALA A 53 65.77 -27.02 -33.24
N GLU A 54 66.20 -26.49 -34.39
CA GLU A 54 65.48 -25.42 -35.10
C GLU A 54 64.66 -25.97 -36.27
N HIS A 55 65.11 -27.08 -36.87
CA HIS A 55 64.52 -27.66 -38.07
C HIS A 55 64.21 -29.15 -37.89
N VAL A 56 62.96 -29.52 -38.16
CA VAL A 56 62.44 -30.88 -38.11
C VAL A 56 61.96 -31.32 -39.49
N LYS A 57 62.14 -32.61 -39.81
CA LYS A 57 61.70 -33.27 -41.04
C LYS A 57 60.99 -34.59 -40.72
N PHE A 58 59.87 -34.82 -41.38
CA PHE A 58 59.19 -36.11 -41.49
C PHE A 58 59.20 -36.56 -42.96
N GLN A 59 59.42 -37.85 -43.21
CA GLN A 59 59.26 -38.47 -44.53
C GLN A 59 58.45 -39.75 -44.33
N LEU A 60 57.22 -39.76 -44.83
CA LEU A 60 56.28 -40.85 -44.66
C LEU A 60 56.20 -41.69 -45.94
N GLU A 61 56.68 -42.93 -45.85
CA GLU A 61 56.63 -43.95 -46.89
C GLU A 61 55.57 -44.99 -46.54
N ASP A 62 55.04 -45.71 -47.52
CA ASP A 62 53.92 -46.67 -47.37
C ASP A 62 54.18 -47.79 -46.33
N SER A 63 55.43 -47.99 -45.92
CA SER A 63 55.87 -49.01 -44.96
C SER A 63 56.75 -48.49 -43.82
N GLN A 64 57.04 -47.18 -43.74
CA GLN A 64 57.82 -46.59 -42.65
C GLN A 64 57.66 -45.07 -42.52
N LEU A 65 57.84 -44.55 -41.31
CA LEU A 65 58.11 -43.13 -41.09
C LEU A 65 59.61 -42.91 -40.83
N VAL A 66 60.21 -41.91 -41.48
CA VAL A 66 61.51 -41.34 -41.12
C VAL A 66 61.28 -39.98 -40.45
N PHE A 67 61.93 -39.74 -39.32
CA PHE A 67 61.90 -38.47 -38.59
C PHE A 67 63.34 -37.99 -38.37
N ALA A 68 63.61 -36.70 -38.54
CA ALA A 68 64.96 -36.16 -38.37
C ALA A 68 64.94 -34.73 -37.82
N HIS A 69 65.91 -34.41 -36.96
CA HIS A 69 66.13 -33.05 -36.42
C HIS A 69 67.60 -32.64 -36.43
N ASP A 70 67.84 -31.32 -36.41
CA ASP A 70 69.16 -30.69 -36.35
C ASP A 70 69.65 -30.34 -34.93
N GLY A 71 68.80 -30.57 -33.91
CA GLY A 71 69.17 -30.46 -32.50
C GLY A 71 70.27 -31.44 -32.06
N ARG A 72 70.80 -31.25 -30.84
CA ARG A 72 71.98 -31.94 -30.29
C ARG A 72 71.94 -33.46 -30.46
N SER A 73 73.12 -34.06 -30.58
CA SER A 73 73.30 -35.52 -30.59
C SER A 73 72.92 -36.18 -29.25
N PHE A 74 72.61 -37.48 -29.31
CA PHE A 74 72.30 -38.29 -28.12
C PHE A 74 73.47 -38.36 -27.13
N THR A 75 73.19 -38.24 -25.84
CA THR A 75 74.11 -38.57 -24.74
C THR A 75 73.84 -39.98 -24.20
N GLU A 76 74.71 -40.48 -23.33
CA GLU A 76 74.46 -41.74 -22.60
C GLU A 76 73.14 -41.69 -21.80
N ASP A 77 72.81 -40.55 -21.20
CA ASP A 77 71.57 -40.35 -20.43
C ASP A 77 70.31 -40.36 -21.30
N ASP A 78 70.37 -39.87 -22.54
CA ASP A 78 69.27 -39.98 -23.49
C ASP A 78 69.03 -41.45 -23.88
N VAL A 79 70.10 -42.23 -24.08
CA VAL A 79 70.00 -43.67 -24.37
C VAL A 79 69.46 -44.44 -23.15
N TRP A 80 69.91 -44.13 -21.93
CA TRP A 80 69.34 -44.71 -20.71
C TRP A 80 67.86 -44.32 -20.54
N GLY A 81 67.49 -43.09 -20.88
CA GLY A 81 66.12 -42.56 -20.80
C GLY A 81 65.17 -43.22 -21.80
N ILE A 82 65.51 -43.18 -23.09
CA ILE A 82 64.67 -43.69 -24.19
C ILE A 82 64.46 -45.21 -24.13
N THR A 83 65.38 -45.94 -23.48
CA THR A 83 65.27 -47.38 -23.22
C THR A 83 64.55 -47.72 -21.91
N ASN A 84 64.09 -46.75 -21.12
CA ASN A 84 63.40 -47.00 -19.84
C ASN A 84 61.87 -47.09 -19.98
N ILE A 85 61.20 -47.50 -18.89
CA ILE A 85 59.75 -47.32 -18.67
C ILE A 85 59.55 -46.90 -17.19
N GLY A 86 58.61 -45.98 -16.94
CA GLY A 86 58.07 -45.68 -15.60
C GLY A 86 58.96 -44.87 -14.65
N LYS A 87 60.28 -44.75 -14.89
CA LYS A 87 61.19 -43.85 -14.18
C LYS A 87 62.17 -43.19 -15.16
N GLY A 88 62.06 -41.89 -15.39
CA GLY A 88 63.09 -41.13 -16.10
C GLY A 88 64.43 -41.15 -15.37
N THR A 89 65.54 -41.04 -16.11
CA THR A 89 66.89 -40.79 -15.55
C THR A 89 67.03 -39.38 -14.97
N LYS A 90 66.29 -38.42 -15.53
CA LYS A 90 66.21 -37.01 -15.14
C LYS A 90 65.50 -36.86 -13.78
N ARG A 91 66.19 -37.17 -12.68
CA ARG A 91 65.66 -37.07 -11.31
C ARG A 91 66.04 -35.75 -10.62
N ASP A 92 67.18 -35.19 -11.01
CA ASP A 92 67.81 -33.99 -10.42
C ASP A 92 67.85 -32.83 -11.44
N ASP A 93 67.02 -32.91 -12.48
CA ASP A 93 66.95 -32.03 -13.66
C ASP A 93 65.49 -31.57 -13.82
N GLU A 94 65.01 -30.77 -12.85
CA GLU A 94 63.60 -30.37 -12.70
C GLU A 94 63.06 -29.57 -13.90
N ASP A 95 63.97 -28.99 -14.68
CA ASP A 95 63.72 -28.24 -15.91
C ASP A 95 63.15 -29.07 -17.08
N LYS A 96 63.05 -30.41 -16.98
CA LYS A 96 62.68 -31.27 -18.14
C LYS A 96 61.46 -32.16 -17.92
N ILE A 97 60.47 -32.01 -18.81
CA ILE A 97 59.08 -32.48 -18.65
C ILE A 97 58.90 -34.00 -18.84
N GLY A 98 59.92 -34.72 -19.34
CA GLY A 98 59.89 -36.17 -19.61
C GLY A 98 59.87 -37.11 -18.38
N ARG A 99 59.35 -36.68 -17.22
CA ARG A 99 59.47 -37.33 -15.90
C ARG A 99 59.15 -38.84 -15.85
N PHE A 100 58.20 -39.30 -16.68
CA PHE A 100 57.74 -40.70 -16.68
C PHE A 100 58.48 -41.62 -17.66
N GLY A 101 59.22 -41.08 -18.64
CA GLY A 101 59.95 -41.87 -19.65
C GLY A 101 59.08 -42.68 -20.63
N VAL A 102 57.75 -42.47 -20.63
CA VAL A 102 56.81 -43.23 -21.49
C VAL A 102 56.49 -42.57 -22.84
N GLY A 103 56.79 -41.29 -23.02
CA GLY A 103 56.42 -40.53 -24.22
C GLY A 103 56.86 -41.13 -25.55
N PHE A 104 58.15 -41.47 -25.65
CA PHE A 104 58.66 -42.15 -26.85
C PHE A 104 58.03 -43.53 -27.07
N LYS A 105 57.42 -44.17 -26.07
CA LYS A 105 56.81 -45.51 -26.25
C LYS A 105 55.58 -45.49 -27.14
N ALA A 106 54.94 -44.34 -27.33
CA ALA A 106 53.85 -44.17 -28.30
C ALA A 106 54.23 -44.58 -29.74
N VAL A 107 55.52 -44.54 -30.12
CA VAL A 107 55.97 -45.01 -31.45
C VAL A 107 55.81 -46.53 -31.62
N PHE A 108 55.77 -47.31 -30.53
CA PHE A 108 55.67 -48.77 -30.61
C PHE A 108 54.27 -49.24 -31.04
N ALA A 109 53.23 -48.41 -30.91
CA ALA A 109 51.92 -48.65 -31.52
C ALA A 109 51.94 -48.60 -33.07
N TYR A 110 53.10 -48.28 -33.66
CA TYR A 110 53.36 -48.25 -35.10
C TYR A 110 54.58 -49.09 -35.51
N SER A 111 55.61 -49.23 -34.64
CA SER A 111 56.87 -49.92 -34.97
C SER A 111 57.46 -50.73 -33.81
N GLU A 112 57.69 -52.04 -34.01
CA GLU A 112 58.37 -52.91 -33.04
C GLU A 112 59.88 -52.66 -32.96
N THR A 113 60.47 -52.11 -34.03
CA THR A 113 61.93 -52.04 -34.19
C THR A 113 62.42 -50.65 -34.61
N PRO A 114 62.12 -49.57 -33.85
CA PRO A 114 62.60 -48.23 -34.15
C PRO A 114 64.13 -48.16 -34.14
N SER A 115 64.69 -47.56 -35.19
CA SER A 115 66.14 -47.40 -35.37
C SER A 115 66.54 -45.94 -35.32
N ILE A 116 67.58 -45.64 -34.54
CA ILE A 116 68.09 -44.29 -34.28
C ILE A 116 69.54 -44.21 -34.75
N TRP A 117 69.83 -43.20 -35.57
CA TRP A 117 71.17 -42.76 -35.97
C TRP A 117 71.41 -41.36 -35.44
N SER A 118 72.50 -41.18 -34.71
CA SER A 118 72.97 -39.88 -34.22
C SER A 118 74.50 -39.85 -34.36
N PRO A 119 75.14 -38.68 -34.50
CA PRO A 119 76.60 -38.59 -34.63
C PRO A 119 77.39 -39.29 -33.50
N THR A 120 76.78 -39.46 -32.33
CA THR A 120 77.35 -40.13 -31.15
C THR A 120 76.97 -41.61 -31.02
N PHE A 121 75.72 -41.99 -31.31
CA PHE A 121 75.19 -43.33 -31.06
C PHE A 121 74.27 -43.80 -32.19
N ASN A 122 74.40 -45.07 -32.58
CA ASN A 122 73.62 -45.69 -33.65
C ASN A 122 73.06 -47.03 -33.14
N PHE A 123 71.75 -47.10 -32.90
CA PHE A 123 71.11 -48.27 -32.29
C PHE A 123 69.65 -48.45 -32.71
N GLN A 124 69.21 -49.70 -32.77
CA GLN A 124 67.81 -50.10 -32.90
C GLN A 124 67.30 -50.56 -31.53
N ILE A 125 66.07 -50.20 -31.16
CA ILE A 125 65.40 -50.73 -29.97
C ILE A 125 64.46 -51.84 -30.41
N SER A 126 64.48 -52.99 -29.72
CA SER A 126 63.46 -54.04 -29.80
C SER A 126 62.76 -54.20 -28.45
N ASP A 127 61.62 -54.89 -28.42
CA ASP A 127 60.99 -55.37 -27.18
C ASP A 127 60.70 -54.23 -26.18
N LEU A 128 60.24 -53.08 -26.70
CA LEU A 128 60.08 -51.76 -26.04
C LEU A 128 61.35 -51.13 -25.44
N VAL A 129 62.34 -51.90 -24.98
CA VAL A 129 63.42 -51.43 -24.09
C VAL A 129 64.83 -51.95 -24.41
N LEU A 130 65.01 -52.89 -25.35
CA LEU A 130 66.31 -53.51 -25.62
C LEU A 130 67.05 -52.83 -26.80
N PRO A 131 68.05 -51.96 -26.55
CA PRO A 131 68.85 -51.42 -27.63
C PRO A 131 69.80 -52.49 -28.20
N LYS A 132 70.13 -52.37 -29.48
CA LYS A 132 71.09 -53.17 -30.22
C LYS A 132 71.85 -52.20 -31.12
N GLU A 133 73.18 -52.23 -31.07
CA GLU A 133 73.99 -51.35 -31.92
C GLU A 133 73.81 -51.71 -33.41
N ILE A 134 73.74 -50.68 -34.26
CA ILE A 134 73.60 -50.83 -35.72
C ILE A 134 74.69 -50.00 -36.43
N PRO A 135 75.06 -50.33 -37.69
CA PRO A 135 76.02 -49.54 -38.44
C PRO A 135 75.61 -48.07 -38.56
N ALA A 136 76.57 -47.17 -38.38
CA ALA A 136 76.41 -45.76 -38.72
C ALA A 136 76.14 -45.58 -40.22
N GLN A 137 75.38 -44.56 -40.59
CA GLN A 137 75.01 -44.27 -41.98
C GLN A 137 75.44 -42.84 -42.34
N GLU A 138 76.58 -42.71 -43.03
CA GLU A 138 77.26 -41.43 -43.29
C GLU A 138 76.39 -40.37 -43.98
N SER A 139 75.39 -40.81 -44.76
CA SER A 139 74.47 -39.94 -45.52
C SER A 139 73.61 -38.99 -44.67
N PHE A 140 73.59 -39.13 -43.34
CA PHE A 140 72.81 -38.27 -42.44
C PHE A 140 73.60 -37.08 -41.87
N GLY A 141 74.93 -37.10 -41.96
CA GLY A 141 75.78 -36.02 -41.46
C GLY A 141 75.59 -35.74 -39.97
N GLN A 142 75.20 -34.51 -39.61
CA GLN A 142 74.98 -34.09 -38.22
C GLN A 142 73.54 -34.27 -37.72
N TRP A 143 72.60 -34.71 -38.58
CA TRP A 143 71.20 -34.88 -38.19
C TRP A 143 71.04 -36.10 -37.29
N THR A 144 70.22 -35.98 -36.24
CA THR A 144 69.71 -37.16 -35.54
C THR A 144 68.48 -37.65 -36.28
N VAL A 145 68.49 -38.92 -36.69
CA VAL A 145 67.51 -39.54 -37.58
C VAL A 145 66.93 -40.80 -36.93
N PHE A 146 65.61 -40.88 -36.92
CA PHE A 146 64.84 -42.04 -36.47
C PHE A 146 64.14 -42.66 -37.68
N ARG A 147 64.08 -43.99 -37.76
CA ARG A 147 63.20 -44.74 -38.67
C ARG A 147 62.26 -45.63 -37.86
N PHE A 148 60.99 -45.63 -38.25
CA PHE A 148 59.90 -46.40 -37.68
C PHE A 148 59.26 -47.28 -38.77
N PRO A 149 59.80 -48.48 -39.04
CA PRO A 149 59.15 -49.45 -39.92
C PRO A 149 57.76 -49.82 -39.40
N PHE A 150 56.74 -49.82 -40.26
CA PHE A 150 55.37 -50.18 -39.88
C PHE A 150 55.20 -51.71 -39.79
N ASN A 151 55.76 -52.27 -38.72
CA ASN A 151 55.89 -53.71 -38.49
C ASN A 151 55.27 -54.21 -37.17
N ASN A 152 54.46 -53.39 -36.48
CA ASN A 152 53.65 -53.88 -35.35
C ASN A 152 52.51 -54.78 -35.86
N PRO A 153 52.41 -56.06 -35.44
CA PRO A 153 51.40 -56.99 -35.94
C PRO A 153 49.95 -56.61 -35.55
N LYS A 154 49.75 -55.68 -34.60
CA LYS A 154 48.44 -55.17 -34.18
C LYS A 154 47.87 -54.08 -35.09
N LYS A 155 48.66 -53.50 -36.02
CA LYS A 155 48.24 -52.40 -36.90
C LYS A 155 48.80 -52.58 -38.31
N SER A 156 47.97 -52.54 -39.35
CA SER A 156 48.48 -52.72 -40.71
C SER A 156 49.32 -51.52 -41.15
N ALA A 157 50.28 -51.73 -42.06
CA ALA A 157 51.09 -50.65 -42.60
C ALA A 157 50.25 -49.56 -43.30
N GLY A 158 49.12 -49.94 -43.90
CA GLY A 158 48.17 -49.00 -44.51
C GLY A 158 47.46 -48.11 -43.48
N ASP A 159 47.04 -48.67 -42.35
CA ASP A 159 46.43 -47.90 -41.25
C ASP A 159 47.48 -47.01 -40.56
N ALA A 160 48.68 -47.55 -40.33
CA ALA A 160 49.82 -46.83 -39.78
C ALA A 160 50.21 -45.62 -40.65
N PHE A 161 50.25 -45.81 -41.97
CA PHE A 161 50.44 -44.73 -42.94
C PHE A 161 49.30 -43.72 -42.88
N ALA A 162 48.04 -44.16 -42.96
CA ALA A 162 46.89 -43.27 -43.02
C ALA A 162 46.78 -42.37 -41.78
N GLU A 163 46.91 -42.93 -40.58
CA GLU A 163 46.90 -42.16 -39.32
C GLU A 163 48.09 -41.20 -39.23
N THR A 164 49.27 -41.60 -39.70
CA THR A 164 50.46 -40.74 -39.67
C THR A 164 50.36 -39.60 -40.70
N ALA A 165 49.75 -39.85 -41.86
CA ALA A 165 49.47 -38.83 -42.86
C ALA A 165 48.47 -37.80 -42.33
N GLU A 166 47.32 -38.26 -41.79
CA GLU A 166 46.31 -37.43 -41.14
C GLU A 166 46.91 -36.59 -40.00
N GLY A 167 47.75 -37.19 -39.15
CA GLY A 167 48.47 -36.52 -38.07
C GLY A 167 49.52 -35.49 -38.52
N LEU A 168 50.10 -35.62 -39.71
CA LEU A 168 51.05 -34.65 -40.27
C LEU A 168 50.35 -33.52 -41.05
N GLU A 169 49.26 -33.83 -41.76
CA GLU A 169 48.49 -32.83 -42.51
C GLU A 169 47.65 -31.91 -41.59
N SER A 170 47.18 -32.45 -40.46
CA SER A 170 46.41 -31.71 -39.45
C SER A 170 47.23 -30.73 -38.58
N LEU A 171 48.56 -30.78 -38.60
CA LEU A 171 49.42 -29.87 -37.82
C LEU A 171 49.10 -28.40 -38.15
N SER A 172 48.71 -27.62 -37.14
CA SER A 172 48.21 -26.24 -37.31
C SER A 172 49.25 -25.17 -37.00
N GLU A 173 48.88 -23.92 -37.27
CA GLU A 173 49.69 -22.72 -37.08
C GLU A 173 49.97 -22.43 -35.59
N GLU A 174 49.09 -22.84 -34.68
CA GLU A 174 49.30 -22.63 -33.23
C GLU A 174 50.47 -23.44 -32.66
N LEU A 175 50.87 -24.52 -33.33
CA LEU A 175 51.90 -25.47 -32.89
C LEU A 175 53.23 -24.79 -32.56
N LEU A 176 53.62 -23.76 -33.32
CA LEU A 176 54.92 -23.10 -33.19
C LEU A 176 54.93 -21.85 -32.30
N ILE A 177 53.78 -21.36 -31.81
CA ILE A 177 53.70 -20.07 -31.08
C ILE A 177 54.60 -20.08 -29.82
N PHE A 178 54.53 -21.16 -29.04
CA PHE A 178 55.07 -21.24 -27.69
C PHE A 178 56.38 -22.02 -27.58
N LEU A 179 56.81 -22.71 -28.64
CA LEU A 179 58.11 -23.39 -28.66
C LEU A 179 59.26 -22.37 -28.56
N LYS A 180 60.37 -22.79 -27.96
CA LYS A 180 61.58 -21.98 -27.82
C LYS A 180 62.45 -22.10 -29.07
N ASN A 181 62.74 -23.33 -29.48
CA ASN A 181 63.81 -23.64 -30.44
C ASN A 181 63.29 -23.94 -31.85
N ILE A 182 62.28 -24.81 -32.00
CA ILE A 182 61.81 -25.24 -33.33
C ILE A 182 61.15 -24.07 -34.08
N LYS A 183 61.72 -23.74 -35.24
CA LYS A 183 61.24 -22.70 -36.17
C LYS A 183 60.59 -23.28 -37.42
N VAL A 184 60.97 -24.50 -37.83
CA VAL A 184 60.45 -25.13 -39.05
C VAL A 184 60.18 -26.62 -38.86
N VAL A 185 58.96 -27.05 -39.16
CA VAL A 185 58.59 -28.47 -39.29
C VAL A 185 58.23 -28.74 -40.74
N ARG A 186 58.90 -29.68 -41.40
CA ARG A 186 58.58 -30.13 -42.76
C ARG A 186 58.09 -31.58 -42.75
N TRP A 187 57.17 -31.92 -43.65
CA TRP A 187 56.80 -33.29 -43.96
C TRP A 187 56.76 -33.56 -45.47
N THR A 188 56.89 -34.82 -45.86
CA THR A 188 56.73 -35.28 -47.24
C THR A 188 56.11 -36.66 -47.21
N LEU A 189 55.05 -36.87 -47.99
CA LEU A 189 54.32 -38.13 -48.08
C LEU A 189 54.68 -38.87 -49.38
N SER A 190 54.53 -40.20 -49.41
CA SER A 190 54.87 -41.06 -50.55
C SER A 190 54.24 -40.62 -51.89
N ARG A 191 53.10 -39.94 -51.84
CA ARG A 191 52.38 -39.36 -52.99
C ARG A 191 52.97 -38.02 -53.47
N ASN A 192 54.21 -37.70 -53.11
CA ASN A 192 54.91 -36.43 -53.35
C ASN A 192 54.33 -35.17 -52.69
N VAL A 193 53.19 -35.24 -51.99
CA VAL A 193 52.65 -34.12 -51.19
C VAL A 193 53.68 -33.69 -50.15
N ARG A 194 54.02 -32.40 -50.14
CA ARG A 194 54.96 -31.78 -49.19
C ARG A 194 54.21 -30.77 -48.34
N GLY A 195 54.50 -30.75 -47.05
CA GLY A 195 53.97 -29.72 -46.16
C GLY A 195 55.05 -29.12 -45.27
N LYS A 196 54.82 -27.89 -44.81
CA LYS A 196 55.80 -27.13 -44.04
C LYS A 196 55.13 -26.08 -43.16
N LEU A 197 55.31 -26.17 -41.85
CA LEU A 197 55.07 -25.08 -40.91
C LEU A 197 56.37 -24.30 -40.70
N LYS A 198 56.30 -22.97 -40.70
CA LYS A 198 57.43 -22.05 -40.46
C LYS A 198 57.00 -20.91 -39.54
N ARG A 199 57.72 -20.71 -38.44
CA ARG A 199 57.62 -19.51 -37.60
C ARG A 199 58.51 -18.39 -38.16
N VAL A 200 58.03 -17.17 -38.05
CA VAL A 200 58.78 -15.92 -38.23
C VAL A 200 58.53 -15.05 -37.00
N GLU A 201 59.59 -14.60 -36.33
CA GLU A 201 59.50 -13.64 -35.23
C GLU A 201 59.89 -12.26 -35.79
N HIS A 202 58.88 -11.42 -36.04
CA HIS A 202 59.03 -10.08 -36.62
C HIS A 202 59.49 -9.08 -35.57
N THR A 203 59.00 -9.23 -34.34
CA THR A 203 59.44 -8.50 -33.14
C THR A 203 59.40 -9.48 -31.94
N PRO A 204 59.90 -9.11 -30.75
CA PRO A 204 59.79 -9.96 -29.56
C PRO A 204 58.35 -10.36 -29.17
N HIS A 205 57.35 -9.62 -29.67
CA HIS A 205 55.93 -9.87 -29.43
C HIS A 205 55.15 -10.32 -30.68
N LEU A 206 55.55 -9.93 -31.89
CA LEU A 206 54.83 -10.28 -33.11
C LEU A 206 55.41 -11.54 -33.76
N ILE A 207 54.59 -12.59 -33.80
CA ILE A 207 54.91 -13.88 -34.41
C ILE A 207 53.97 -14.12 -35.58
N GLU A 208 54.52 -14.57 -36.69
CA GLU A 208 53.77 -15.13 -37.81
C GLU A 208 54.08 -16.63 -37.90
N VAL A 209 53.06 -17.47 -38.09
CA VAL A 209 53.24 -18.89 -38.43
C VAL A 209 52.59 -19.17 -39.77
N GLN A 210 53.40 -19.65 -40.71
CA GLN A 210 53.05 -19.86 -42.11
C GLN A 210 52.96 -21.36 -42.41
N LYS A 211 51.82 -21.82 -42.92
CA LYS A 211 51.62 -23.20 -43.38
C LYS A 211 51.67 -23.26 -44.90
N TYR A 212 52.55 -24.11 -45.41
CA TYR A 212 52.76 -24.37 -46.83
C TYR A 212 52.34 -25.79 -47.17
N VAL A 213 51.75 -25.96 -48.35
CA VAL A 213 51.58 -27.27 -49.03
C VAL A 213 52.13 -27.12 -50.45
N ASP A 214 52.98 -28.06 -50.87
CA ASP A 214 53.72 -28.05 -52.14
C ASP A 214 54.44 -26.72 -52.45
N GLU A 215 55.04 -26.15 -51.40
CA GLU A 215 55.69 -24.83 -51.32
C GLU A 215 54.77 -23.60 -51.60
N ILE A 216 53.47 -23.79 -51.81
CA ILE A 216 52.45 -22.74 -51.82
C ILE A 216 52.04 -22.45 -50.37
N ALA A 217 52.03 -21.18 -49.96
CA ALA A 217 51.47 -20.79 -48.65
C ALA A 217 49.94 -20.90 -48.70
N ILE A 218 49.37 -21.79 -47.88
CA ILE A 218 47.92 -22.00 -47.80
C ILE A 218 47.28 -21.25 -46.64
N ALA A 219 48.05 -20.92 -45.60
CA ALA A 219 47.64 -20.10 -44.47
C ALA A 219 48.83 -19.34 -43.87
N SER A 220 48.54 -18.19 -43.27
CA SER A 220 49.46 -17.49 -42.37
C SER A 220 48.66 -16.85 -41.24
N SER A 221 49.06 -17.14 -40.00
CA SER A 221 48.40 -16.66 -38.79
C SER A 221 49.37 -15.81 -37.98
N CYS A 222 48.96 -14.58 -37.63
CA CYS A 222 49.74 -13.66 -36.82
C CYS A 222 49.26 -13.69 -35.36
N PHE A 223 50.20 -13.58 -34.42
CA PHE A 223 49.94 -13.65 -32.99
C PHE A 223 50.79 -12.62 -32.22
N LEU A 224 50.19 -12.01 -31.21
CA LEU A 224 50.84 -11.14 -30.24
C LEU A 224 51.18 -11.93 -28.97
N ARG A 225 52.40 -12.44 -28.87
CA ARG A 225 52.90 -13.25 -27.75
C ARG A 225 53.51 -12.38 -26.63
N PHE A 226 53.14 -12.70 -25.39
CA PHE A 226 53.83 -12.24 -24.19
C PHE A 226 54.31 -13.46 -23.40
N SER A 227 55.50 -13.38 -22.80
CA SER A 227 56.14 -14.50 -22.11
C SER A 227 57.00 -14.02 -20.94
N SER A 228 57.08 -14.82 -19.88
CA SER A 228 57.89 -14.55 -18.68
C SER A 228 58.54 -15.85 -18.20
N PRO A 229 59.83 -15.86 -17.81
CA PRO A 229 60.49 -17.02 -17.24
C PRO A 229 59.75 -17.52 -15.99
N VAL A 230 59.65 -18.84 -15.81
CA VAL A 230 58.99 -19.42 -14.63
C VAL A 230 59.81 -19.13 -13.37
N THR A 231 59.13 -18.79 -12.28
CA THR A 231 59.78 -18.62 -10.97
C THR A 231 60.55 -19.89 -10.60
N ASP A 232 61.81 -19.72 -10.17
CA ASP A 232 62.76 -20.80 -9.84
C ASP A 232 63.17 -21.75 -10.99
N LEU A 233 62.48 -21.74 -12.14
CA LEU A 233 62.76 -22.57 -13.34
C LEU A 233 63.03 -21.68 -14.58
N PRO A 234 64.14 -20.91 -14.61
CA PRO A 234 64.37 -19.83 -15.58
C PRO A 234 64.59 -20.28 -17.04
N THR A 235 64.71 -21.58 -17.31
CA THR A 235 64.82 -22.09 -18.68
C THR A 235 63.44 -22.27 -19.34
N GLN A 236 62.38 -22.39 -18.54
CA GLN A 236 60.99 -22.51 -18.95
C GLN A 236 60.28 -21.15 -18.91
N ASN A 237 59.15 -20.99 -19.61
CA ASN A 237 58.35 -19.76 -19.59
C ASN A 237 56.86 -20.07 -19.35
N VAL A 238 56.17 -19.17 -18.65
CA VAL A 238 54.73 -18.97 -18.89
C VAL A 238 54.55 -17.99 -20.06
N ALA A 239 53.52 -18.18 -20.87
CA ALA A 239 53.22 -17.33 -22.00
C ALA A 239 51.72 -17.26 -22.31
N LEU A 240 51.32 -16.21 -23.01
CA LEU A 240 49.99 -16.05 -23.59
C LEU A 240 50.11 -15.43 -24.99
N ALA A 241 49.15 -15.70 -25.86
CA ALA A 241 49.14 -15.16 -27.21
C ALA A 241 47.73 -14.77 -27.65
N PHE A 242 47.59 -13.55 -28.16
CA PHE A 242 46.36 -13.08 -28.80
C PHE A 242 46.49 -13.22 -30.32
N PRO A 243 45.52 -13.81 -31.05
CA PRO A 243 45.56 -13.83 -32.51
C PRO A 243 45.30 -12.43 -33.09
N LEU A 244 45.88 -12.17 -34.26
CA LEU A 244 45.86 -10.90 -34.97
C LEU A 244 45.28 -11.08 -36.38
N GLU A 245 44.39 -10.17 -36.76
CA GLU A 245 43.84 -10.08 -38.12
C GLU A 245 44.43 -8.85 -38.82
N SER A 246 44.92 -9.03 -40.05
CA SER A 246 45.53 -7.95 -40.85
C SER A 246 44.48 -7.14 -41.60
N HIS A 247 44.59 -5.81 -41.54
CA HIS A 247 43.72 -4.85 -42.22
C HIS A 247 44.55 -4.03 -43.22
N GLY A 248 44.58 -4.52 -44.46
CA GLY A 248 45.48 -4.04 -45.51
C GLY A 248 46.75 -4.90 -45.63
N GLU A 249 47.64 -4.51 -46.54
CA GLU A 249 48.94 -5.19 -46.72
C GLU A 249 49.84 -4.93 -45.49
N PRO A 250 50.38 -5.98 -44.83
CA PRO A 250 51.27 -5.81 -43.70
C PRO A 250 52.67 -5.36 -44.15
N ALA A 251 53.31 -4.50 -43.35
CA ALA A 251 54.69 -4.07 -43.61
C ALA A 251 55.67 -5.26 -43.54
N SER A 252 56.67 -5.29 -44.43
CA SER A 252 57.65 -6.38 -44.53
C SER A 252 58.65 -6.48 -43.36
N SER A 253 58.63 -5.51 -42.44
CA SER A 253 59.35 -5.50 -41.17
C SER A 253 58.65 -4.49 -40.23
N PRO A 254 57.53 -4.89 -39.59
CA PRO A 254 56.65 -3.95 -38.89
C PRO A 254 57.28 -3.45 -37.58
N THR A 255 57.35 -2.13 -37.39
CA THR A 255 57.67 -1.54 -36.09
C THR A 255 56.46 -1.64 -35.16
N VAL A 256 56.66 -1.40 -33.85
CA VAL A 256 55.56 -1.32 -32.85
C VAL A 256 54.43 -0.40 -33.31
N VAL A 257 54.78 0.74 -33.91
CA VAL A 257 53.81 1.76 -34.40
C VAL A 257 53.06 1.28 -35.65
N ASP A 258 53.58 0.29 -36.36
CA ASP A 258 52.92 -0.30 -37.53
C ASP A 258 51.98 -1.45 -37.14
N ILE A 259 52.22 -2.13 -36.01
CA ILE A 259 51.34 -3.22 -35.54
C ILE A 259 49.90 -2.71 -35.39
N ALA A 260 49.67 -1.60 -34.69
CA ALA A 260 48.33 -1.03 -34.52
C ALA A 260 47.75 -0.29 -35.73
N LYS A 261 48.52 -0.11 -36.82
CA LYS A 261 47.97 0.36 -38.11
C LYS A 261 47.46 -0.79 -38.97
N HIS A 262 48.21 -1.89 -38.99
CA HIS A 262 48.01 -2.99 -39.92
C HIS A 262 47.30 -4.20 -39.30
N TYR A 263 47.22 -4.30 -37.96
CA TYR A 263 46.58 -5.42 -37.28
C TYR A 263 45.58 -4.96 -36.22
N ARG A 264 44.51 -5.75 -36.03
CA ARG A 264 43.70 -5.73 -34.80
C ARG A 264 43.80 -7.06 -34.08
N ILE A 265 43.68 -7.04 -32.76
CA ILE A 265 43.53 -8.26 -31.96
C ILE A 265 42.10 -8.79 -32.11
N VAL A 266 41.98 -10.10 -32.31
CA VAL A 266 40.71 -10.82 -32.46
C VAL A 266 40.57 -11.92 -31.40
N PRO A 267 39.37 -12.43 -31.12
CA PRO A 267 39.20 -13.58 -30.21
C PRO A 267 39.71 -14.89 -30.86
N ALA A 268 40.36 -15.73 -30.06
CA ALA A 268 40.71 -17.09 -30.43
C ALA A 268 39.51 -18.03 -30.25
N GLU A 269 39.12 -18.74 -31.32
CA GLU A 269 37.98 -19.65 -31.34
C GLU A 269 38.35 -20.98 -32.02
N PRO A 270 38.64 -22.07 -31.25
CA PRO A 270 38.78 -22.13 -29.80
C PRO A 270 40.13 -21.61 -29.29
N ALA A 271 40.13 -20.90 -28.16
CA ALA A 271 41.34 -20.60 -27.43
C ALA A 271 41.99 -21.89 -26.90
N ARG A 272 43.27 -22.10 -27.22
CA ARG A 272 44.03 -23.30 -26.82
C ARG A 272 44.84 -23.08 -25.55
N VAL A 273 44.93 -24.11 -24.71
CA VAL A 273 45.89 -24.20 -23.61
C VAL A 273 46.99 -25.19 -24.03
N SER A 274 48.25 -24.79 -23.94
CA SER A 274 49.38 -25.59 -24.43
C SER A 274 50.38 -25.94 -23.33
N VAL A 275 50.80 -27.20 -23.30
CA VAL A 275 52.01 -27.64 -22.56
C VAL A 275 53.08 -27.87 -23.63
N TYR A 276 53.67 -26.76 -24.10
CA TYR A 276 54.45 -26.61 -25.33
C TYR A 276 53.60 -26.82 -26.58
N PHE A 277 52.91 -27.97 -26.68
CA PHE A 277 51.93 -28.29 -27.71
C PHE A 277 50.49 -28.18 -27.15
N PRO A 278 49.46 -27.99 -28.00
CA PRO A 278 48.07 -27.87 -27.53
C PRO A 278 47.58 -29.10 -26.78
N ALA A 279 46.98 -28.89 -25.60
CA ALA A 279 46.22 -29.91 -24.88
C ALA A 279 44.78 -29.92 -25.44
N GLU A 280 44.55 -30.74 -26.47
CA GLU A 280 43.31 -30.74 -27.28
C GLU A 280 41.99 -30.82 -26.51
N LYS A 281 41.98 -31.37 -25.29
CA LYS A 281 40.80 -31.57 -24.44
C LYS A 281 40.75 -30.62 -23.23
N GLU A 282 41.71 -29.71 -23.07
CA GLU A 282 41.67 -28.63 -22.07
C GLU A 282 40.97 -27.39 -22.63
N VAL A 283 39.94 -26.89 -21.93
CA VAL A 283 39.20 -25.68 -22.30
C VAL A 283 39.31 -24.65 -21.17
N SER A 284 39.94 -23.49 -21.46
CA SER A 284 40.11 -22.43 -20.46
C SER A 284 38.89 -21.54 -20.27
N GLY A 285 38.00 -21.44 -21.28
CA GLY A 285 36.92 -20.44 -21.31
C GLY A 285 37.39 -19.00 -21.57
N LEU A 286 38.68 -18.80 -21.85
CA LEU A 286 39.24 -17.52 -22.32
C LEU A 286 39.11 -17.41 -23.86
N ARG A 287 39.38 -16.23 -24.41
CA ARG A 287 39.39 -15.97 -25.87
C ARG A 287 40.80 -15.67 -26.40
N PHE A 288 41.84 -16.16 -25.74
CA PHE A 288 43.25 -16.04 -26.13
C PHE A 288 44.05 -17.27 -25.67
N HIS A 289 45.13 -17.60 -26.37
CA HIS A 289 45.89 -18.82 -26.13
C HIS A 289 46.77 -18.69 -24.88
N LEU A 290 46.91 -19.78 -24.12
CA LEU A 290 47.76 -19.87 -22.93
C LEU A 290 48.84 -20.95 -23.09
N HIS A 291 49.99 -20.73 -22.47
CA HIS A 291 51.02 -21.74 -22.27
C HIS A 291 51.67 -21.63 -20.89
N ALA A 292 51.86 -22.77 -20.24
CA ALA A 292 52.81 -22.93 -19.15
C ALA A 292 53.37 -24.37 -19.17
N PRO A 293 54.47 -24.66 -18.48
CA PRO A 293 54.97 -26.03 -18.24
C PRO A 293 54.11 -26.75 -17.19
N PHE A 294 52.78 -26.76 -17.36
CA PHE A 294 51.87 -27.47 -16.46
C PHE A 294 52.19 -28.95 -16.41
N VAL A 295 51.97 -29.58 -15.26
CA VAL A 295 51.88 -31.03 -15.14
C VAL A 295 50.66 -31.51 -15.96
N PRO A 296 50.85 -32.30 -17.03
CA PRO A 296 49.75 -32.79 -17.85
C PRO A 296 49.12 -34.06 -17.25
N GLU A 297 47.98 -34.46 -17.80
CA GLU A 297 47.47 -35.83 -17.62
C GLU A 297 48.34 -36.87 -18.35
N LEU A 298 48.15 -38.16 -18.04
CA LEU A 298 48.94 -39.26 -18.65
C LEU A 298 48.83 -39.30 -20.18
N SER A 299 47.63 -39.01 -20.72
CA SER A 299 47.35 -38.90 -22.15
C SER A 299 47.80 -37.56 -22.77
N ARG A 300 48.32 -36.64 -21.96
CA ARG A 300 48.65 -35.23 -22.29
C ARG A 300 47.53 -34.36 -22.85
N ALA A 301 46.35 -34.90 -23.10
CA ALA A 301 45.26 -34.17 -23.76
C ALA A 301 44.62 -33.08 -22.87
N SER A 302 44.87 -33.07 -21.57
CA SER A 302 44.33 -32.14 -20.58
C SER A 302 45.37 -31.76 -19.52
N VAL A 303 45.15 -30.65 -18.80
CA VAL A 303 46.00 -30.21 -17.68
C VAL A 303 45.55 -30.88 -16.39
N LYS A 304 46.47 -31.58 -15.73
CA LYS A 304 46.17 -32.32 -14.50
C LYS A 304 45.81 -31.37 -13.36
N ASP A 305 44.78 -31.72 -12.60
CA ASP A 305 44.45 -31.02 -11.37
C ASP A 305 45.47 -31.40 -10.26
N THR A 306 46.33 -30.47 -9.88
CA THR A 306 47.40 -30.66 -8.89
C THR A 306 47.90 -29.32 -8.35
N PRO A 307 48.20 -29.19 -7.04
CA PRO A 307 48.70 -27.94 -6.45
C PRO A 307 49.98 -27.39 -7.10
N ALA A 308 50.78 -28.25 -7.76
CA ALA A 308 51.98 -27.83 -8.49
C ALA A 308 51.69 -26.90 -9.69
N ASN A 309 50.45 -26.88 -10.20
CA ASN A 309 50.05 -26.01 -11.31
C ASN A 309 49.54 -24.64 -10.84
N GLU A 310 49.17 -24.47 -9.55
CA GLU A 310 48.59 -23.21 -9.04
C GLU A 310 49.52 -21.99 -9.19
N PRO A 311 50.84 -22.07 -8.89
CA PRO A 311 51.77 -20.95 -9.10
C PRO A 311 51.89 -20.53 -10.57
N LEU A 312 51.70 -21.46 -11.51
CA LEU A 312 51.72 -21.16 -12.95
C LEU A 312 50.46 -20.40 -13.38
N PHE A 313 49.29 -20.72 -12.82
CA PHE A 313 48.06 -19.94 -13.04
C PHE A 313 48.17 -18.53 -12.44
N GLU A 314 48.73 -18.39 -11.23
CA GLU A 314 49.06 -17.08 -10.66
C GLU A 314 50.03 -16.28 -11.53
N GLN A 315 51.07 -16.91 -12.08
CA GLN A 315 52.06 -16.23 -12.91
C GLN A 315 51.47 -15.82 -14.27
N LEU A 316 50.61 -16.65 -14.86
CA LEU A 316 49.81 -16.30 -16.04
C LEU A 316 48.85 -15.13 -15.76
N ALA A 317 48.24 -15.06 -14.58
CA ALA A 317 47.39 -13.94 -14.19
C ALA A 317 48.19 -12.62 -14.10
N LYS A 318 49.38 -12.67 -13.50
CA LYS A 318 50.32 -11.54 -13.42
C LYS A 318 50.82 -11.12 -14.81
N LEU A 319 51.08 -12.08 -15.71
CA LEU A 319 51.47 -11.83 -17.10
C LEU A 319 50.33 -11.26 -17.95
N ALA A 320 49.09 -11.71 -17.74
CA ALA A 320 47.92 -11.15 -18.43
C ALA A 320 47.69 -9.68 -18.05
N ALA A 321 47.79 -9.35 -16.75
CA ALA A 321 47.71 -7.98 -16.26
C ALA A 321 48.80 -7.06 -16.85
N SER A 322 50.05 -7.52 -16.94
CA SER A 322 51.15 -6.71 -17.51
C SER A 322 51.10 -6.63 -19.04
N ALA A 323 50.60 -7.67 -19.73
CA ALA A 323 50.39 -7.65 -21.17
C ALA A 323 49.42 -6.53 -21.60
N LEU A 324 48.37 -6.23 -20.80
CA LEU A 324 47.45 -5.11 -21.09
C LEU A 324 48.18 -3.75 -21.20
N VAL A 325 49.21 -3.54 -20.38
CA VAL A 325 50.02 -2.31 -20.40
C VAL A 325 50.78 -2.20 -21.73
N LEU A 326 51.38 -3.30 -22.18
CA LEU A 326 52.08 -3.34 -23.47
C LEU A 326 51.10 -3.23 -24.65
N VAL A 327 49.94 -3.88 -24.59
CA VAL A 327 48.86 -3.75 -25.58
C VAL A 327 48.33 -2.31 -25.67
N ARG A 328 48.29 -1.57 -24.55
CA ARG A 328 48.01 -0.12 -24.56
C ARG A 328 49.09 0.66 -25.29
N ASP A 329 50.36 0.44 -24.92
CA ASP A 329 51.48 1.25 -25.41
C ASP A 329 51.83 0.94 -26.88
N MET A 330 51.41 -0.22 -27.39
CA MET A 330 51.37 -0.54 -28.82
C MET A 330 50.22 0.13 -29.58
N GLY A 331 49.21 0.70 -28.89
CA GLY A 331 48.00 1.27 -29.50
C GLY A 331 46.87 0.27 -29.76
N LEU A 332 47.00 -0.98 -29.32
CA LEU A 332 46.08 -2.09 -29.60
C LEU A 332 44.95 -2.24 -28.57
N LEU A 333 44.99 -1.53 -27.44
CA LEU A 333 43.98 -1.58 -26.36
C LEU A 333 42.71 -0.80 -26.75
N THR A 334 42.01 -1.27 -27.78
CA THR A 334 40.82 -0.66 -28.37
C THR A 334 39.51 -1.18 -27.76
N VAL A 335 38.37 -0.60 -28.15
CA VAL A 335 37.04 -1.11 -27.79
C VAL A 335 36.80 -2.53 -28.33
N ASP A 336 37.34 -2.83 -29.52
CA ASP A 336 37.18 -4.14 -30.16
C ASP A 336 37.93 -5.23 -29.38
N PHE A 337 39.12 -4.92 -28.86
CA PHE A 337 39.89 -5.82 -27.99
C PHE A 337 39.15 -6.18 -26.69
N LEU A 338 38.24 -5.32 -26.18
CA LEU A 338 37.44 -5.65 -25.00
C LEU A 338 36.52 -6.86 -25.21
N ASN A 339 36.26 -7.28 -26.46
CA ASN A 339 35.56 -8.53 -26.76
C ASN A 339 36.43 -9.78 -26.55
N VAL A 340 37.74 -9.63 -26.31
CA VAL A 340 38.70 -10.73 -26.11
C VAL A 340 38.95 -10.98 -24.62
N LEU A 341 38.50 -10.07 -23.75
CA LEU A 341 38.72 -10.10 -22.31
C LEU A 341 37.53 -10.78 -21.57
N PRO A 342 37.79 -11.64 -20.56
CA PRO A 342 36.77 -12.52 -19.97
C PRO A 342 35.71 -11.79 -19.13
N HIS A 343 34.44 -12.01 -19.49
CA HIS A 343 33.26 -11.45 -18.83
C HIS A 343 32.52 -12.48 -17.94
N GLU A 344 31.59 -12.04 -17.11
CA GLU A 344 30.92 -12.88 -16.08
C GLU A 344 30.12 -14.07 -16.63
N HIS A 345 29.68 -14.01 -17.89
CA HIS A 345 28.94 -15.09 -18.54
C HIS A 345 29.84 -16.09 -19.29
N ASP A 346 31.18 -15.95 -19.25
CA ASP A 346 32.10 -16.94 -19.84
C ASP A 346 32.26 -18.14 -18.89
N THR A 347 32.19 -19.36 -19.42
CA THR A 347 32.26 -20.59 -18.62
C THR A 347 33.69 -20.96 -18.22
N LEU A 348 34.28 -20.17 -17.31
CA LEU A 348 35.66 -20.30 -16.83
C LEU A 348 35.78 -21.36 -15.69
N PRO A 349 36.53 -22.46 -15.89
CA PRO A 349 36.91 -23.38 -14.82
C PRO A 349 37.69 -22.66 -13.71
N ARG A 350 37.59 -23.14 -12.47
CA ARG A 350 38.13 -22.46 -11.27
C ARG A 350 39.58 -21.98 -11.45
N ARG A 351 40.46 -22.84 -11.99
CA ARG A 351 41.89 -22.58 -12.21
C ARG A 351 42.22 -21.41 -13.17
N TYR A 352 41.28 -20.98 -14.01
CA TYR A 352 41.48 -19.84 -14.93
C TYR A 352 40.89 -18.52 -14.41
N ARG A 353 40.15 -18.54 -13.30
CA ARG A 353 39.44 -17.34 -12.80
C ARG A 353 40.38 -16.25 -12.30
N CYS A 354 41.48 -16.63 -11.66
CA CYS A 354 42.52 -15.71 -11.21
C CYS A 354 43.10 -14.84 -12.36
N ILE A 355 43.20 -15.39 -13.58
CA ILE A 355 43.63 -14.64 -14.78
C ILE A 355 42.59 -13.57 -15.12
N ALA A 356 41.31 -13.94 -15.11
CA ALA A 356 40.21 -13.03 -15.39
C ALA A 356 40.03 -11.94 -14.31
N GLU A 357 40.27 -12.29 -13.03
CA GLU A 357 40.25 -11.38 -11.89
C GLU A 357 41.42 -10.40 -11.92
N ALA A 358 42.64 -10.85 -12.27
CA ALA A 358 43.80 -9.99 -12.43
C ALA A 358 43.65 -9.00 -13.61
N ILE A 359 43.02 -9.42 -14.71
CA ILE A 359 42.65 -8.52 -15.82
C ILE A 359 41.70 -7.41 -15.35
N VAL A 360 40.66 -7.77 -14.59
CA VAL A 360 39.66 -6.81 -14.08
C VAL A 360 40.29 -5.84 -13.07
N GLU A 361 41.06 -6.33 -12.09
CA GLU A 361 41.70 -5.44 -11.11
C GLU A 361 42.76 -4.53 -11.76
N ALA A 362 43.50 -5.02 -12.76
CA ALA A 362 44.41 -4.18 -13.53
C ALA A 362 43.66 -3.04 -14.24
N MET A 363 42.51 -3.31 -14.86
CA MET A 363 41.71 -2.27 -15.53
C MET A 363 40.97 -1.35 -14.55
N ASN A 364 40.61 -1.82 -13.35
CA ASN A 364 40.04 -1.01 -12.28
C ASN A 364 41.06 -0.05 -11.65
N SER A 365 42.33 -0.46 -11.52
CA SER A 365 43.38 0.28 -10.81
C SER A 365 44.34 1.09 -11.70
N GLN A 366 44.62 0.65 -12.93
CA GLN A 366 45.63 1.24 -13.82
C GLN A 366 44.99 1.95 -15.03
N PRO A 367 45.68 2.92 -15.67
CA PRO A 367 45.20 3.56 -16.90
C PRO A 367 45.18 2.59 -18.08
N LEU A 368 44.12 1.79 -18.16
CA LEU A 368 43.89 0.73 -19.14
C LEU A 368 42.46 0.71 -19.69
N THR A 369 41.46 1.29 -19.00
CA THR A 369 40.08 1.29 -19.52
C THR A 369 39.91 2.42 -20.55
N PRO A 370 39.50 2.12 -21.81
CA PRO A 370 39.35 3.14 -22.84
C PRO A 370 38.24 4.15 -22.54
N THR A 371 38.50 5.42 -22.81
CA THR A 371 37.58 6.54 -22.54
C THR A 371 36.99 7.14 -23.81
N GLN A 372 35.97 7.99 -23.67
CA GLN A 372 35.39 8.73 -24.79
C GLN A 372 36.39 9.71 -25.44
N SER A 373 37.36 10.25 -24.69
CA SER A 373 38.45 11.07 -25.24
C SER A 373 39.51 10.29 -26.02
N LYS A 374 39.36 8.96 -26.19
CA LYS A 374 40.37 8.06 -26.79
C LYS A 374 41.69 8.01 -26.01
N ILE A 375 41.63 8.18 -24.70
CA ILE A 375 42.73 7.87 -23.77
C ILE A 375 42.38 6.64 -22.93
N HIS A 376 43.22 6.27 -21.98
CA HIS A 376 42.98 5.18 -21.03
C HIS A 376 43.09 5.67 -19.59
N LEU A 377 42.15 5.27 -18.74
CA LEU A 377 42.11 5.62 -17.31
C LEU A 377 41.74 4.39 -16.45
N PRO A 378 41.99 4.42 -15.13
CA PRO A 378 41.46 3.39 -14.21
C PRO A 378 39.94 3.42 -14.21
N ALA A 379 39.30 2.24 -14.27
CA ALA A 379 37.84 2.15 -14.35
C ALA A 379 37.14 2.84 -13.17
N ARG A 380 37.74 2.75 -11.97
CA ARG A 380 37.30 3.44 -10.73
C ARG A 380 37.24 4.97 -10.84
N ARG A 381 37.84 5.58 -11.87
CA ARG A 381 37.85 7.03 -12.13
C ARG A 381 37.00 7.43 -13.35
N LEU A 382 36.20 6.50 -13.88
CA LEU A 382 35.33 6.71 -15.03
C LEU A 382 33.85 6.65 -14.66
N LEU A 383 33.05 7.37 -15.42
CA LEU A 383 31.58 7.33 -15.36
C LEU A 383 30.99 6.62 -16.59
N GLN A 384 29.85 5.96 -16.44
CA GLN A 384 29.09 5.36 -17.54
C GLN A 384 27.63 5.86 -17.53
N ALA A 385 27.21 6.46 -18.64
CA ALA A 385 25.87 7.00 -18.86
C ALA A 385 25.37 6.71 -20.29
N LYS A 386 24.09 6.99 -20.56
CA LYS A 386 23.53 6.96 -21.93
C LYS A 386 24.27 7.96 -22.83
N ALA A 387 24.46 7.65 -24.11
CA ALA A 387 25.24 8.48 -25.05
C ALA A 387 24.81 9.96 -25.08
N ILE A 388 23.50 10.22 -25.06
CA ILE A 388 22.91 11.57 -25.00
C ILE A 388 23.30 12.35 -23.73
N MET A 389 23.47 11.69 -22.58
CA MET A 389 23.97 12.37 -21.36
C MET A 389 25.44 12.76 -21.49
N LYS A 390 26.25 11.97 -22.21
CA LYS A 390 27.66 12.30 -22.48
C LYS A 390 27.83 13.39 -23.55
N GLU A 391 26.83 13.57 -24.42
CA GLU A 391 26.75 14.68 -25.37
C GLU A 391 26.30 15.98 -24.67
N LEU A 392 25.33 15.88 -23.76
CA LEU A 392 24.88 17.02 -22.93
C LEU A 392 25.97 17.47 -21.95
N PHE A 393 26.65 16.53 -21.31
CA PHE A 393 27.69 16.80 -20.32
C PHE A 393 29.02 16.19 -20.77
N PRO A 394 29.80 16.87 -21.63
CA PRO A 394 31.15 16.42 -21.98
C PRO A 394 32.08 16.45 -20.75
N LYS A 395 33.29 15.91 -20.87
CA LYS A 395 34.20 15.70 -19.72
C LYS A 395 34.52 16.98 -18.93
N GLU A 396 34.51 18.13 -19.61
CA GLU A 396 34.75 19.45 -19.03
C GLU A 396 33.72 19.80 -17.94
N ASP A 397 32.50 19.27 -18.04
CA ASP A 397 31.43 19.47 -17.06
C ASP A 397 31.54 18.51 -15.85
N LEU A 398 32.26 17.38 -15.96
CA LEU A 398 32.20 16.29 -14.98
C LEU A 398 32.65 16.69 -13.58
N ALA A 399 33.68 17.55 -13.48
CA ALA A 399 34.15 18.09 -12.20
C ALA A 399 33.08 18.93 -11.49
N GLN A 400 32.23 19.63 -12.25
CA GLN A 400 31.15 20.47 -11.74
C GLN A 400 29.92 19.64 -11.36
N LEU A 401 29.66 18.54 -12.09
CA LEU A 401 28.61 17.58 -11.75
C LEU A 401 28.93 16.78 -10.48
N VAL A 402 30.07 16.08 -10.44
CA VAL A 402 30.35 15.01 -9.45
C VAL A 402 31.43 15.41 -8.43
N GLY A 403 31.91 16.66 -8.49
CA GLY A 403 32.94 17.20 -7.60
C GLY A 403 34.37 16.92 -8.07
N GLU A 404 35.28 17.83 -7.74
CA GLU A 404 36.68 17.75 -8.16
C GLU A 404 37.39 16.48 -7.65
N GLY A 405 38.33 15.97 -8.45
CA GLY A 405 39.15 14.80 -8.13
C GLY A 405 38.50 13.43 -8.39
N SER A 406 37.18 13.31 -8.18
CA SER A 406 36.42 12.04 -8.19
C SER A 406 36.51 11.28 -9.52
N PHE A 407 36.09 11.90 -10.63
CA PHE A 407 35.99 11.28 -11.95
C PHE A 407 36.61 12.20 -13.02
N ALA A 408 37.19 11.61 -14.07
CA ALA A 408 38.04 12.37 -15.01
C ALA A 408 37.63 12.26 -16.51
N ASP A 409 36.86 11.24 -16.89
CA ASP A 409 36.27 11.12 -18.23
C ASP A 409 35.07 10.16 -18.19
N TRP A 410 34.30 10.11 -19.28
CA TRP A 410 33.37 9.02 -19.54
C TRP A 410 34.11 7.78 -20.03
N ALA A 411 33.73 6.61 -19.53
CA ALA A 411 34.10 5.35 -20.15
C ALA A 411 33.59 5.28 -21.59
N VAL A 412 34.24 4.49 -22.44
CA VAL A 412 33.74 4.24 -23.79
C VAL A 412 32.38 3.51 -23.75
N ALA A 413 31.57 3.68 -24.79
CA ALA A 413 30.38 2.86 -25.00
C ALA A 413 30.73 1.69 -25.93
N ALA A 414 30.23 0.49 -25.64
CA ALA A 414 30.35 -0.64 -26.56
C ALA A 414 29.52 -0.38 -27.84
N PRO A 415 29.94 -0.84 -29.03
CA PRO A 415 29.23 -0.57 -30.28
C PRO A 415 27.81 -1.17 -30.34
N GLN A 416 27.56 -2.24 -29.58
CA GLN A 416 26.28 -2.92 -29.47
C GLN A 416 26.01 -3.28 -28.01
N ARG A 417 24.77 -3.08 -27.53
CA ARG A 417 24.34 -3.56 -26.21
C ARG A 417 24.43 -5.07 -26.12
N SER A 418 24.74 -5.59 -24.94
CA SER A 418 24.90 -7.03 -24.66
C SER A 418 26.02 -7.74 -25.44
N SER A 419 26.86 -7.00 -26.18
CA SER A 419 28.09 -7.51 -26.79
C SER A 419 29.10 -7.97 -25.74
N HIS A 420 30.14 -8.69 -26.16
CA HIS A 420 31.16 -9.20 -25.24
C HIS A 420 31.89 -8.06 -24.53
N ALA A 421 32.26 -7.00 -25.27
CA ALA A 421 32.79 -5.75 -24.72
C ALA A 421 31.83 -5.03 -23.74
N ASP A 422 30.52 -4.98 -24.00
CA ASP A 422 29.53 -4.31 -23.13
C ASP A 422 29.39 -5.02 -21.77
N ARG A 423 29.42 -6.36 -21.80
CA ARG A 423 29.42 -7.22 -20.62
C ARG A 423 30.75 -7.16 -19.88
N PHE A 424 31.88 -7.10 -20.58
CA PHE A 424 33.19 -6.92 -19.95
C PHE A 424 33.30 -5.56 -19.25
N LEU A 425 32.91 -4.46 -19.91
CA LEU A 425 32.82 -3.13 -19.30
C LEU A 425 31.88 -3.10 -18.08
N SER A 426 30.82 -3.91 -18.08
CA SER A 426 29.90 -4.04 -16.94
C SER A 426 30.48 -4.79 -15.74
N ARG A 427 31.61 -5.50 -15.90
CA ARG A 427 32.35 -6.19 -14.83
C ARG A 427 33.40 -5.27 -14.16
N LEU A 428 33.72 -4.14 -14.79
CA LEU A 428 34.65 -3.15 -14.24
C LEU A 428 33.95 -2.21 -13.24
N GLU A 429 34.72 -1.64 -12.31
CA GLU A 429 34.23 -0.70 -11.28
C GLU A 429 33.97 0.72 -11.82
N ILE A 430 33.35 0.82 -13.00
CA ILE A 430 32.95 2.09 -13.61
C ILE A 430 31.66 2.56 -12.93
N LYS A 431 31.67 3.75 -12.32
CA LYS A 431 30.44 4.26 -11.69
C LYS A 431 29.39 4.53 -12.77
N ARG A 432 28.21 3.93 -12.64
CA ARG A 432 27.04 4.29 -13.45
C ARG A 432 26.47 5.62 -12.95
N TRP A 433 26.19 6.53 -13.88
CA TRP A 433 25.51 7.81 -13.64
C TRP A 433 24.33 7.86 -14.60
N ASP A 434 23.12 7.88 -14.06
CA ASP A 434 21.89 7.75 -14.83
C ASP A 434 20.95 8.96 -14.68
N THR A 435 19.81 8.89 -15.35
CA THR A 435 18.79 9.96 -15.32
C THR A 435 18.23 10.18 -13.91
N GLY A 436 18.27 9.15 -13.05
CA GLY A 436 17.93 9.25 -11.63
C GLY A 436 18.97 10.06 -10.85
N GLU A 437 20.26 9.73 -10.96
CA GLU A 437 21.34 10.51 -10.32
C GLU A 437 21.35 11.98 -10.78
N LEU A 438 21.05 12.25 -12.06
CA LEU A 438 20.88 13.60 -12.59
C LEU A 438 19.67 14.34 -11.97
N VAL A 439 18.51 13.70 -11.87
CA VAL A 439 17.32 14.31 -11.24
C VAL A 439 17.55 14.57 -9.76
N ASP A 440 18.16 13.62 -9.04
CA ASP A 440 18.54 13.78 -7.64
C ASP A 440 19.49 14.98 -7.46
N LEU A 441 20.45 15.18 -8.39
CA LEU A 441 21.38 16.32 -8.37
C LEU A 441 20.66 17.66 -8.59
N LEU A 442 19.73 17.72 -9.54
CA LEU A 442 18.89 18.91 -9.82
C LEU A 442 18.02 19.28 -8.62
N VAL A 443 17.40 18.29 -7.97
CA VAL A 443 16.57 18.51 -6.77
C VAL A 443 17.43 18.94 -5.57
N LYS A 444 18.61 18.33 -5.37
CA LYS A 444 19.51 18.70 -4.25
C LYS A 444 20.07 20.11 -4.39
N ARG A 445 20.51 20.53 -5.58
CA ARG A 445 21.19 21.82 -5.80
C ARG A 445 20.29 22.98 -6.24
N ARG A 446 19.16 22.73 -6.92
CA ARG A 446 18.34 23.78 -7.58
C ARG A 446 16.86 23.83 -7.14
N ASN A 447 16.45 23.21 -6.04
CA ASN A 447 15.07 23.29 -5.55
C ASN A 447 14.76 24.63 -4.84
N ASP A 448 13.58 25.21 -5.06
CA ASP A 448 13.09 26.40 -4.36
C ASP A 448 12.42 26.01 -3.03
N GLY A 449 13.17 26.15 -1.93
CA GLY A 449 12.77 25.73 -0.59
C GLY A 449 13.13 24.27 -0.29
N GLN A 450 12.46 23.67 0.69
CA GLN A 450 12.80 22.32 1.13
C GLN A 450 12.40 21.23 0.12
N TYR A 451 13.26 20.23 -0.05
CA TYR A 451 12.99 19.02 -0.84
C TYR A 451 12.96 17.78 0.05
N TRP A 452 12.28 16.73 -0.41
CA TRP A 452 12.25 15.44 0.28
C TRP A 452 13.41 14.56 -0.19
N ASP A 453 14.33 14.21 0.70
CA ASP A 453 15.42 13.27 0.40
C ASP A 453 14.97 11.84 0.68
N TYR A 454 14.71 11.08 -0.40
CA TYR A 454 14.31 9.67 -0.33
C TYR A 454 15.36 8.75 0.32
N ASN A 455 16.63 9.16 0.41
CA ASN A 455 17.69 8.37 1.05
C ASN A 455 17.72 8.54 2.57
N THR A 456 17.27 9.70 3.09
CA THR A 456 17.25 10.00 4.53
C THR A 456 15.85 10.14 5.13
N TYR A 457 14.80 10.03 4.30
CA TYR A 457 13.38 10.14 4.64
C TYR A 457 13.05 11.42 5.44
N LYS A 458 13.66 12.53 5.03
CA LYS A 458 13.56 13.84 5.69
C LYS A 458 13.50 14.96 4.67
N TYR A 459 12.90 16.07 5.06
CA TYR A 459 13.05 17.34 4.35
C TYR A 459 14.45 17.92 4.59
N LYS A 460 15.12 18.34 3.51
CA LYS A 460 16.40 19.03 3.52
C LYS A 460 16.28 20.40 2.85
N GLN A 461 17.18 21.31 3.21
CA GLN A 461 17.38 22.55 2.46
C GLN A 461 18.28 22.27 1.25
N PRO A 462 18.16 23.04 0.15
CA PRO A 462 19.02 22.88 -1.02
C PRO A 462 20.50 23.12 -0.69
N GLU A 463 21.36 22.32 -1.30
CA GLU A 463 22.82 22.47 -1.25
C GLU A 463 23.23 23.43 -2.38
N ALA A 464 23.17 24.73 -2.11
CA ALA A 464 23.51 25.77 -3.08
C ALA A 464 24.98 25.65 -3.53
N ASP A 465 25.20 25.70 -4.84
CA ASP A 465 26.49 25.41 -5.48
C ASP A 465 26.70 26.35 -6.67
N GLU A 466 27.50 27.40 -6.45
CA GLU A 466 27.83 28.42 -7.44
C GLU A 466 28.52 27.84 -8.68
N ILE A 467 29.21 26.70 -8.56
CA ILE A 467 29.89 26.03 -9.68
C ILE A 467 28.86 25.33 -10.57
N PHE A 468 27.87 24.66 -9.98
CA PHE A 468 26.76 24.04 -10.70
C PHE A 468 25.76 25.05 -11.27
N ASP A 469 25.57 26.19 -10.61
CA ASP A 469 24.83 27.32 -11.19
C ASP A 469 25.57 27.95 -12.37
N SER A 470 26.89 28.14 -12.27
CA SER A 470 27.72 28.64 -13.37
C SER A 470 27.75 27.67 -14.57
N LEU A 471 27.71 26.35 -14.34
CA LEU A 471 27.58 25.33 -15.39
C LEU A 471 26.32 25.59 -16.23
N PHE A 472 25.17 25.74 -15.57
CA PHE A 472 23.88 25.94 -16.25
C PHE A 472 23.76 27.32 -16.90
N ALA A 473 24.27 28.37 -16.27
CA ALA A 473 24.32 29.72 -16.86
C ALA A 473 25.18 29.77 -18.13
N GLY A 474 26.25 28.97 -18.20
CA GLY A 474 27.15 28.87 -19.36
C GLY A 474 26.58 28.13 -20.58
N LYS A 475 25.44 27.43 -20.48
CA LYS A 475 24.86 26.68 -21.61
C LYS A 475 23.97 27.57 -22.51
N GLY A 476 24.03 27.33 -23.82
CA GLY A 476 23.19 27.99 -24.83
C GLY A 476 21.78 27.39 -24.95
N ALA A 477 20.86 28.10 -25.62
CA ALA A 477 19.47 27.65 -25.75
C ALA A 477 19.31 26.30 -26.47
N ASP A 478 20.13 26.01 -27.49
CA ASP A 478 20.16 24.72 -28.20
C ASP A 478 20.47 23.54 -27.25
N TRP A 479 21.33 23.77 -26.24
CA TRP A 479 21.63 22.78 -25.22
C TRP A 479 20.41 22.53 -24.33
N PHE A 480 19.73 23.60 -23.90
CA PHE A 480 18.49 23.48 -23.13
C PHE A 480 17.39 22.77 -23.91
N GLN A 481 17.25 22.98 -25.23
CA GLN A 481 16.29 22.23 -26.05
C GLN A 481 16.60 20.71 -26.05
N LYS A 482 17.88 20.33 -26.22
CA LYS A 482 18.29 18.92 -26.14
C LYS A 482 18.07 18.34 -24.75
N PHE A 483 18.42 19.09 -23.70
CA PHE A 483 18.27 18.70 -22.30
C PHE A 483 16.79 18.47 -21.92
N TYR A 484 15.91 19.41 -22.24
CA TYR A 484 14.47 19.26 -22.02
C TYR A 484 13.86 18.14 -22.88
N SER A 485 14.28 17.97 -24.14
CA SER A 485 13.84 16.84 -24.97
C SER A 485 14.30 15.47 -24.43
N PHE A 486 15.50 15.41 -23.85
CA PHE A 486 16.03 14.21 -23.19
C PHE A 486 15.24 13.88 -21.92
N LEU A 487 15.07 14.86 -21.02
CA LEU A 487 14.27 14.69 -19.80
C LEU A 487 12.81 14.31 -20.11
N PHE A 488 12.22 14.83 -21.19
CA PHE A 488 10.88 14.40 -21.60
C PHE A 488 10.82 12.91 -21.90
N LYS A 489 11.69 12.43 -22.81
CA LYS A 489 11.68 11.04 -23.30
C LYS A 489 11.96 10.05 -22.17
N GLU A 490 12.92 10.35 -21.31
CA GLU A 490 13.31 9.47 -20.20
C GLU A 490 12.27 9.45 -19.08
N LEU A 491 11.87 10.63 -18.59
CA LEU A 491 11.04 10.71 -17.38
C LEU A 491 9.58 10.35 -17.70
N SER A 492 9.04 10.72 -18.86
CA SER A 492 7.65 10.38 -19.23
C SER A 492 7.37 8.87 -19.32
N GLU A 493 8.42 8.04 -19.49
CA GLU A 493 8.32 6.57 -19.48
C GLU A 493 8.64 5.93 -18.11
N SER A 494 9.32 6.64 -17.18
CA SER A 494 9.96 5.98 -16.02
C SER A 494 10.01 6.73 -14.68
N VAL A 495 9.79 8.05 -14.64
CA VAL A 495 9.96 8.87 -13.41
C VAL A 495 8.89 9.96 -13.34
N ASP A 496 8.30 10.15 -12.17
CA ASP A 496 7.29 11.20 -11.98
C ASP A 496 7.90 12.61 -12.10
N LEU A 497 7.59 13.30 -13.21
CA LEU A 497 7.94 14.70 -13.49
C LEU A 497 7.52 15.69 -12.39
N ASN A 498 6.62 15.31 -11.47
CA ASN A 498 6.32 16.09 -10.27
C ASN A 498 7.56 16.46 -9.43
N CYS A 499 8.62 15.64 -9.43
CA CYS A 499 9.84 15.93 -8.68
C CYS A 499 10.55 17.23 -9.12
N LEU A 500 10.42 17.63 -10.39
CA LEU A 500 11.06 18.83 -10.92
C LEU A 500 10.22 20.11 -10.74
N LYS A 501 8.98 20.02 -10.25
CA LYS A 501 8.03 21.16 -10.18
C LYS A 501 8.49 22.35 -9.34
N ASN A 502 9.30 22.09 -8.31
CA ASN A 502 9.87 23.12 -7.45
C ASN A 502 11.31 23.51 -7.84
N THR A 503 11.88 22.95 -8.92
CA THR A 503 13.28 23.22 -9.31
C THR A 503 13.41 24.44 -10.23
N LEU A 504 14.50 25.21 -10.05
CA LEU A 504 14.90 26.37 -10.86
C LEU A 504 15.52 25.91 -12.19
N ILE A 505 14.73 25.19 -12.99
CA ILE A 505 15.16 24.48 -14.20
C ILE A 505 14.75 25.18 -15.51
N VAL A 506 13.77 26.10 -15.47
CA VAL A 506 13.22 26.75 -16.67
C VAL A 506 13.99 28.03 -16.98
N ARG A 507 14.63 28.09 -18.14
CA ARG A 507 15.34 29.27 -18.66
C ARG A 507 14.36 30.35 -19.11
N LEU A 508 14.54 31.57 -18.60
CA LEU A 508 13.77 32.75 -18.99
C LEU A 508 14.44 33.53 -20.12
N ARG A 509 13.66 34.33 -20.86
CA ARG A 509 14.16 35.25 -21.89
C ARG A 509 15.21 36.24 -21.35
N SER A 510 15.11 36.60 -20.08
CA SER A 510 16.07 37.44 -19.35
C SER A 510 17.41 36.76 -19.03
N GLY A 511 17.60 35.49 -19.41
CA GLY A 511 18.79 34.69 -19.11
C GLY A 511 18.81 34.07 -17.71
N GLY A 512 17.89 34.49 -16.82
CA GLY A 512 17.71 33.89 -15.49
C GLY A 512 16.96 32.54 -15.53
N PHE A 513 16.84 31.92 -14.36
CA PHE A 513 16.10 30.67 -14.17
C PHE A 513 14.87 30.86 -13.28
N SER A 514 13.81 30.12 -13.58
CA SER A 514 12.57 30.10 -12.81
C SER A 514 12.12 28.66 -12.55
N ARG A 515 11.15 28.52 -11.64
CA ARG A 515 10.33 27.32 -11.54
C ARG A 515 9.36 27.22 -12.71
N PRO A 516 8.95 25.99 -13.09
CA PRO A 516 7.88 25.78 -14.04
C PRO A 516 6.57 26.53 -13.72
N ASP A 517 6.10 26.47 -12.47
CA ASP A 517 4.79 27.00 -12.07
C ASP A 517 4.68 28.54 -12.13
N LYS A 518 5.83 29.21 -12.05
CA LYS A 518 6.01 30.68 -12.14
C LYS A 518 6.36 31.16 -13.55
N ALA A 519 6.66 30.27 -14.51
CA ALA A 519 7.13 30.61 -15.85
C ALA A 519 6.05 30.43 -16.92
N PHE A 520 6.06 31.27 -17.95
CA PHE A 520 4.99 31.30 -18.96
C PHE A 520 5.47 31.31 -20.41
N PHE A 521 4.71 30.69 -21.29
CA PHE A 521 4.79 30.92 -22.73
C PHE A 521 4.10 32.25 -23.06
N SER A 522 4.87 33.25 -23.50
CA SER A 522 4.34 34.53 -23.96
C SER A 522 4.49 34.68 -25.48
N SER A 523 3.44 35.22 -26.11
CA SER A 523 3.44 35.67 -27.51
C SER A 523 3.86 37.13 -27.69
N SER A 524 4.10 37.86 -26.59
CA SER A 524 4.54 39.27 -26.62
C SER A 524 6.06 39.43 -26.39
N GLU A 525 6.61 40.50 -26.96
CA GLU A 525 8.03 40.86 -26.83
C GLU A 525 8.36 41.55 -25.50
N ALA A 526 7.36 42.11 -24.82
CA ALA A 526 7.54 42.79 -23.53
C ALA A 526 7.62 41.81 -22.35
N ASP A 527 8.73 41.86 -21.61
CA ASP A 527 8.89 41.13 -20.36
C ASP A 527 8.04 41.77 -19.26
N ASN A 528 7.09 41.01 -18.71
CA ASN A 528 6.25 41.43 -17.60
C ASN A 528 6.75 40.77 -16.31
N ALA A 529 7.04 41.56 -15.28
CA ALA A 529 7.53 41.07 -13.98
C ALA A 529 6.55 40.07 -13.29
N SER A 530 5.25 40.17 -13.57
CA SER A 530 4.24 39.21 -13.06
C SER A 530 4.19 37.89 -13.85
N PHE A 531 4.70 37.87 -15.08
CA PHE A 531 4.61 36.73 -16.00
C PHE A 531 5.94 36.53 -16.75
N PRO A 532 7.00 36.06 -16.07
CA PRO A 532 8.33 35.95 -16.67
C PRO A 532 8.31 34.95 -17.85
N PRO A 533 8.66 35.39 -19.08
CA PRO A 533 8.54 34.55 -20.25
C PRO A 533 9.70 33.57 -20.37
N VAL A 534 9.38 32.32 -20.71
CA VAL A 534 10.36 31.30 -21.10
C VAL A 534 11.11 31.79 -22.34
N ASP A 535 12.43 31.55 -22.39
CA ASP A 535 13.27 31.82 -23.57
C ASP A 535 12.72 31.02 -24.78
N PRO A 536 12.17 31.66 -25.84
CA PRO A 536 11.54 30.92 -26.93
C PRO A 536 12.50 29.97 -27.66
N ALA A 537 13.81 30.26 -27.65
CA ALA A 537 14.80 29.45 -28.36
C ALA A 537 14.87 28.01 -27.83
N VAL A 538 14.67 27.78 -26.52
CA VAL A 538 14.81 26.43 -25.91
C VAL A 538 13.76 25.42 -26.38
N PHE A 539 12.75 25.84 -27.15
CA PHE A 539 11.78 24.95 -27.78
C PHE A 539 11.56 25.26 -29.28
N SER A 540 12.42 26.05 -29.91
CA SER A 540 12.28 26.46 -31.32
C SER A 540 13.58 26.60 -32.13
N SER A 541 14.76 26.70 -31.52
CA SER A 541 16.02 26.92 -32.26
C SER A 541 16.60 25.66 -32.89
N GLY A 542 16.47 24.50 -32.23
CA GLY A 542 17.11 23.26 -32.65
C GLY A 542 16.46 22.68 -33.91
N LYS A 543 17.29 22.09 -34.80
CA LYS A 543 16.95 21.68 -36.18
C LYS A 543 15.93 20.53 -36.32
N SER A 544 15.52 19.90 -35.22
CA SER A 544 14.60 18.76 -35.21
C SER A 544 13.24 19.16 -34.63
N ALA A 545 12.20 19.14 -35.46
CA ALA A 545 10.82 19.41 -35.02
C ALA A 545 10.34 18.46 -33.90
N MET A 546 10.86 17.22 -33.86
CA MET A 546 10.57 16.25 -32.80
C MET A 546 11.26 16.61 -31.47
N GLU A 547 12.40 17.32 -31.50
CA GLU A 547 13.05 17.84 -30.29
C GLU A 547 12.38 19.14 -29.80
N GLN A 548 11.91 19.98 -30.73
CA GLN A 548 11.09 21.16 -30.42
C GLN A 548 9.80 20.75 -29.70
N ASP A 549 9.03 19.80 -30.25
CA ASP A 549 7.80 19.26 -29.61
C ASP A 549 8.10 18.66 -28.23
N ALA A 550 9.10 17.77 -28.14
CA ALA A 550 9.47 17.15 -26.87
C ALA A 550 9.94 18.17 -25.81
N SER A 551 10.67 19.22 -26.19
CA SER A 551 11.05 20.31 -25.29
C SER A 551 9.83 21.13 -24.83
N ARG A 552 8.93 21.51 -25.75
CA ARG A 552 7.69 22.23 -25.38
C ARG A 552 6.80 21.39 -24.46
N ARG A 553 6.71 20.09 -24.71
CA ARG A 553 5.91 19.14 -23.90
C ARG A 553 6.55 18.83 -22.55
N PHE A 554 7.89 18.83 -22.43
CA PHE A 554 8.56 18.84 -21.13
C PHE A 554 8.10 20.03 -20.30
N LEU A 555 8.26 21.24 -20.84
CA LEU A 555 7.93 22.49 -20.15
C LEU A 555 6.46 22.52 -19.68
N LEU A 556 5.53 22.14 -20.56
CA LEU A 556 4.10 21.97 -20.21
C LEU A 556 3.90 20.95 -19.08
N ALA A 557 4.55 19.78 -19.15
CA ALA A 557 4.37 18.71 -18.18
C ALA A 557 4.98 19.02 -16.79
N VAL A 558 6.10 19.76 -16.74
CA VAL A 558 6.65 20.24 -15.46
C VAL A 558 5.88 21.45 -14.90
N GLY A 559 5.04 22.13 -15.69
CA GLY A 559 4.05 23.10 -15.19
C GLY A 559 4.09 24.52 -15.78
N VAL A 560 4.88 24.76 -16.83
CA VAL A 560 4.87 26.03 -17.58
C VAL A 560 3.52 26.18 -18.28
N ARG A 561 2.91 27.37 -18.17
CA ARG A 561 1.57 27.67 -18.72
C ARG A 561 1.60 28.70 -19.84
N GLU A 562 0.54 28.73 -20.64
CA GLU A 562 0.23 29.86 -21.53
C GLU A 562 -0.52 30.94 -20.73
N VAL A 563 -0.36 32.22 -21.07
CA VAL A 563 -1.00 33.33 -20.31
C VAL A 563 -2.47 33.47 -20.68
N GLY A 564 -3.38 32.97 -19.83
CA GLY A 564 -4.84 33.01 -20.04
C GLY A 564 -5.54 34.24 -19.46
N GLU A 565 -6.88 34.29 -19.56
CA GLU A 565 -7.68 35.31 -18.86
C GLU A 565 -7.68 35.12 -17.34
N LEU A 566 -7.42 33.90 -16.83
CA LEU A 566 -7.33 33.62 -15.40
C LEU A 566 -6.14 34.34 -14.76
N GLU A 567 -4.97 34.25 -15.39
CA GLU A 567 -3.74 34.94 -15.00
C GLU A 567 -3.94 36.48 -15.02
N GLN A 568 -4.60 37.01 -16.06
CA GLN A 568 -4.91 38.44 -16.16
C GLN A 568 -5.89 38.92 -15.07
N VAL A 569 -6.83 38.06 -14.66
CA VAL A 569 -7.74 38.33 -13.54
C VAL A 569 -7.01 38.26 -12.19
N GLN A 570 -6.09 37.30 -12.00
CA GLN A 570 -5.27 37.25 -10.78
C GLN A 570 -4.48 38.54 -10.54
N ALA A 571 -3.81 39.07 -11.57
CA ALA A 571 -3.10 40.35 -11.47
C ALA A 571 -4.02 41.53 -11.10
N ARG A 572 -5.28 41.54 -11.57
CA ARG A 572 -6.29 42.56 -11.21
C ARG A 572 -6.83 42.41 -9.79
N LEU A 573 -6.97 41.18 -9.30
CA LEU A 573 -7.36 40.92 -7.91
C LEU A 573 -6.29 41.44 -6.95
N GLU A 574 -5.01 41.22 -7.27
CA GLU A 574 -3.89 41.74 -6.46
C GLU A 574 -3.79 43.27 -6.52
N SER A 575 -4.04 43.91 -7.69
CA SER A 575 -3.94 45.37 -7.84
C SER A 575 -5.14 46.17 -7.33
N HIS A 576 -6.39 45.74 -7.59
CA HIS A 576 -7.61 46.50 -7.25
C HIS A 576 -8.36 45.96 -6.03
N TYR A 577 -8.16 44.69 -5.67
CA TYR A 577 -8.86 43.99 -4.58
C TYR A 577 -7.90 43.50 -3.48
N GLY A 578 -6.63 43.93 -3.54
CA GLY A 578 -5.62 43.70 -2.50
C GLY A 578 -5.77 44.60 -1.28
N ARG A 579 -4.69 44.68 -0.49
CA ARG A 579 -4.69 45.25 0.89
C ARG A 579 -4.96 46.76 0.98
N PHE A 580 -4.86 47.48 -0.14
CA PHE A 580 -5.17 48.91 -0.25
C PHE A 580 -5.94 49.15 -1.56
N PRO A 581 -7.28 48.98 -1.55
CA PRO A 581 -8.08 49.03 -2.77
C PRO A 581 -8.37 50.47 -3.22
N ASP A 582 -7.74 50.90 -4.31
CA ASP A 582 -8.10 52.11 -5.04
C ASP A 582 -8.92 51.73 -6.29
N ARG A 583 -10.25 51.84 -6.20
CA ARG A 583 -11.19 51.51 -7.29
C ARG A 583 -12.46 52.33 -7.25
N THR A 584 -12.89 52.85 -8.40
CA THR A 584 -14.21 53.48 -8.55
C THR A 584 -15.30 52.42 -8.74
N PHE A 585 -16.55 52.79 -8.45
CA PHE A 585 -17.71 51.91 -8.65
C PHE A 585 -17.89 51.47 -10.12
N SER A 586 -17.53 52.32 -11.10
CA SER A 586 -17.57 51.96 -12.52
C SER A 586 -16.56 50.88 -12.88
N GLN A 587 -15.29 51.07 -12.49
CA GLN A 587 -14.23 50.07 -12.72
C GLN A 587 -14.55 48.73 -12.04
N HIS A 588 -15.16 48.79 -10.85
CA HIS A 588 -15.64 47.60 -10.16
C HIS A 588 -16.70 46.84 -10.97
N VAL A 589 -17.69 47.51 -11.55
CA VAL A 589 -18.71 46.87 -12.41
C VAL A 589 -18.11 46.31 -13.70
N ASP A 590 -17.10 46.96 -14.29
CA ASP A 590 -16.35 46.42 -15.44
C ASP A 590 -15.57 45.14 -15.06
N ASP A 591 -14.93 45.12 -13.89
CA ASP A 591 -14.25 43.94 -13.36
C ASP A 591 -15.26 42.81 -13.03
N LEU A 592 -16.47 43.11 -12.51
CA LEU A 592 -17.53 42.10 -12.30
C LEU A 592 -17.93 41.39 -13.60
N HIS A 593 -18.09 42.11 -14.72
CA HIS A 593 -18.37 41.50 -16.02
C HIS A 593 -17.25 40.55 -16.44
N ARG A 594 -15.98 40.92 -16.21
CA ARG A 594 -14.80 40.10 -16.52
C ARG A 594 -14.72 38.86 -15.62
N PHE A 595 -14.97 39.00 -14.32
CA PHE A 595 -14.97 37.88 -13.39
C PHE A 595 -16.12 36.90 -13.69
N LEU A 596 -17.32 37.38 -13.99
CA LEU A 596 -18.45 36.52 -14.39
C LEU A 596 -18.19 35.82 -15.73
N LYS A 597 -17.55 36.50 -16.70
CA LYS A 597 -17.06 35.87 -17.93
C LYS A 597 -16.06 34.75 -17.62
N LEU A 598 -15.07 35.02 -16.77
CA LEU A 598 -14.07 34.02 -16.37
C LEU A 598 -14.72 32.80 -15.71
N ILE A 599 -15.64 32.99 -14.76
CA ILE A 599 -16.38 31.90 -14.10
C ILE A 599 -17.16 31.05 -15.10
N ARG A 600 -17.78 31.67 -16.12
CA ARG A 600 -18.50 30.97 -17.19
C ARG A 600 -17.58 30.20 -18.15
N SER A 601 -16.28 30.57 -18.26
CA SER A 601 -15.29 29.84 -19.06
C SER A 601 -14.45 28.81 -18.28
N ASP A 602 -14.15 29.07 -17.01
CA ASP A 602 -13.50 28.15 -16.07
C ASP A 602 -14.21 28.24 -14.70
N PRO A 603 -15.03 27.24 -14.34
CA PRO A 603 -15.66 27.16 -13.02
C PRO A 603 -14.68 27.01 -11.85
N ASN A 604 -13.41 26.66 -12.07
CA ASN A 604 -12.42 26.55 -10.98
C ASN A 604 -11.99 27.92 -10.45
N SER A 605 -12.03 28.97 -11.29
CA SER A 605 -11.74 30.36 -10.93
C SER A 605 -12.52 30.86 -9.70
N VAL A 606 -13.72 30.30 -9.45
CA VAL A 606 -14.54 30.52 -8.24
C VAL A 606 -13.72 30.34 -6.95
N ARG A 607 -12.83 29.34 -6.89
CA ARG A 607 -11.96 29.06 -5.71
C ARG A 607 -10.86 30.11 -5.49
N THR A 608 -10.56 30.92 -6.51
CA THR A 608 -9.59 32.01 -6.42
C THR A 608 -10.32 33.30 -6.04
N LEU A 609 -11.43 33.59 -6.72
CA LEU A 609 -12.25 34.79 -6.52
C LEU A 609 -12.87 34.86 -5.11
N SER A 610 -13.38 33.74 -4.57
CA SER A 610 -14.05 33.69 -3.27
C SER A 610 -13.18 34.04 -2.05
N LYS A 611 -11.86 34.21 -2.23
CA LYS A 611 -10.92 34.62 -1.16
C LYS A 611 -10.95 36.13 -0.88
N PHE A 612 -11.40 36.93 -1.85
CA PHE A 612 -11.29 38.39 -1.87
C PHE A 612 -12.63 39.07 -1.53
N ASP A 613 -12.55 40.31 -1.06
CA ASP A 613 -13.72 41.14 -0.73
C ASP A 613 -14.20 41.89 -1.99
N LEU A 614 -14.99 41.17 -2.79
CA LEU A 614 -15.36 41.53 -4.17
C LEU A 614 -16.69 42.27 -4.32
N ILE A 615 -17.51 42.41 -3.27
CA ILE A 615 -18.89 42.90 -3.40
C ILE A 615 -19.29 43.79 -2.20
N LEU A 616 -20.20 44.74 -2.40
CA LEU A 616 -20.69 45.65 -1.36
C LEU A 616 -21.90 45.09 -0.60
N ASP A 617 -21.84 45.15 0.73
CA ASP A 617 -22.98 44.90 1.62
C ASP A 617 -23.89 46.14 1.78
N SER A 618 -25.04 45.96 2.45
CA SER A 618 -26.01 47.03 2.75
C SER A 618 -25.51 48.17 3.63
N SER A 619 -24.26 48.10 4.13
CA SER A 619 -23.56 49.15 4.87
C SER A 619 -22.44 49.79 4.03
N GLU A 620 -22.45 49.56 2.71
CA GLU A 620 -21.43 49.99 1.74
C GLU A 620 -20.00 49.54 2.10
N GLN A 621 -19.87 48.43 2.84
CA GLN A 621 -18.57 47.81 3.10
C GLN A 621 -18.32 46.65 2.13
N TRP A 622 -17.04 46.46 1.77
CA TRP A 622 -16.62 45.32 0.96
C TRP A 622 -16.62 44.04 1.79
N CYS A 623 -17.17 42.96 1.22
CA CYS A 623 -17.13 41.62 1.81
C CYS A 623 -17.03 40.54 0.74
N ARG A 624 -16.95 39.28 1.17
CA ARG A 624 -17.02 38.12 0.27
C ARG A 624 -18.46 37.81 -0.11
N PRO A 625 -18.72 37.34 -1.35
CA PRO A 625 -20.05 36.87 -1.73
C PRO A 625 -20.59 35.72 -0.87
N SER A 626 -19.73 34.86 -0.32
CA SER A 626 -20.08 33.79 0.64
C SER A 626 -20.74 34.27 1.93
N ASP A 627 -20.54 35.55 2.25
CA ASP A 627 -20.94 36.18 3.50
C ASP A 627 -22.25 36.98 3.32
N LEU A 628 -22.78 37.01 2.08
CA LEU A 628 -24.05 37.62 1.71
C LEU A 628 -25.21 36.62 1.64
N PHE A 629 -26.42 37.15 1.84
CA PHE A 629 -27.67 36.56 1.35
C PHE A 629 -28.34 37.48 0.32
N LEU A 630 -29.14 36.88 -0.56
CA LEU A 630 -30.00 37.59 -1.50
C LEU A 630 -31.46 37.49 -1.03
N ASP A 631 -32.13 38.63 -0.94
CA ASP A 631 -33.56 38.77 -0.67
C ASP A 631 -34.07 40.06 -1.37
N GLN A 632 -35.28 40.52 -1.05
CA GLN A 632 -35.86 41.71 -1.70
C GLN A 632 -34.96 42.96 -1.50
N PRO A 633 -34.68 43.74 -2.56
CA PRO A 633 -35.39 43.79 -3.85
C PRO A 633 -34.90 42.80 -4.93
N TYR A 634 -33.83 42.03 -4.68
CA TYR A 634 -33.18 41.20 -5.70
C TYR A 634 -33.88 39.88 -6.01
N SER A 635 -34.44 39.22 -4.98
CA SER A 635 -35.17 37.96 -5.11
C SER A 635 -36.13 37.80 -3.93
N ILE A 636 -37.20 37.01 -4.06
CA ILE A 636 -38.15 36.78 -2.96
C ILE A 636 -37.73 35.49 -2.24
N THR A 637 -36.79 35.60 -1.29
CA THR A 637 -36.26 34.44 -0.55
C THR A 637 -36.81 34.38 0.88
N GLY A 638 -36.98 35.54 1.54
CA GLY A 638 -37.35 35.63 2.95
C GLY A 638 -36.18 35.42 3.92
N LEU A 639 -34.95 35.24 3.43
CA LEU A 639 -33.74 35.07 4.25
C LEU A 639 -33.46 36.26 5.17
N LYS A 640 -33.94 37.46 4.84
CA LYS A 640 -33.85 38.65 5.69
C LYS A 640 -34.54 38.47 7.04
N ALA A 641 -35.60 37.67 7.10
CA ALA A 641 -36.30 37.34 8.35
C ALA A 641 -35.61 36.24 9.17
N PHE A 642 -34.59 35.57 8.62
CA PHE A 642 -33.75 34.61 9.34
C PHE A 642 -32.49 35.29 9.86
N TYR A 643 -31.77 35.99 9.00
CA TYR A 643 -30.53 36.68 9.38
C TYR A 643 -30.73 37.95 10.22
N SER A 644 -31.98 38.41 10.45
CA SER A 644 -32.28 39.42 11.47
C SER A 644 -32.18 38.87 12.91
N GLU A 645 -32.49 37.58 13.10
CA GLU A 645 -32.52 36.95 14.43
C GLU A 645 -31.21 36.25 14.78
N VAL A 646 -30.33 35.99 13.79
CA VAL A 646 -29.05 35.30 13.95
C VAL A 646 -27.93 36.30 14.26
N HIS A 647 -27.43 36.24 15.48
CA HIS A 647 -26.45 37.19 16.04
C HIS A 647 -25.04 36.59 16.15
N SER A 648 -24.89 35.26 16.12
CA SER A 648 -23.57 34.61 16.14
C SER A 648 -22.73 34.96 14.91
N ALA A 649 -21.49 35.42 15.15
CA ALA A 649 -20.55 35.87 14.11
C ALA A 649 -20.15 34.81 13.07
N THR A 650 -20.40 33.51 13.32
CA THR A 650 -20.18 32.44 12.33
C THR A 650 -21.41 32.17 11.46
N ALA A 651 -22.61 32.45 11.98
CA ALA A 651 -23.88 32.15 11.34
C ALA A 651 -24.52 33.38 10.66
N ALA A 652 -24.25 34.59 11.17
CA ALA A 652 -24.73 35.84 10.59
C ALA A 652 -24.25 36.01 9.13
N ARG A 653 -25.11 36.59 8.29
CA ARG A 653 -24.84 36.94 6.88
C ARG A 653 -25.41 38.32 6.60
N LYS A 654 -24.82 39.05 5.67
CA LYS A 654 -25.20 40.44 5.35
C LYS A 654 -26.13 40.50 4.14
N GLU A 655 -26.91 41.57 4.06
CA GLU A 655 -27.72 41.88 2.88
C GLU A 655 -26.86 42.51 1.79
N LEU A 656 -27.10 42.19 0.52
CA LEU A 656 -26.45 42.83 -0.63
C LEU A 656 -26.80 44.32 -0.69
N SER A 657 -25.83 45.20 -1.00
CA SER A 657 -26.09 46.65 -1.19
C SER A 657 -27.21 46.89 -2.20
N HIS A 658 -28.15 47.78 -1.90
CA HIS A 658 -29.23 48.19 -2.83
C HIS A 658 -28.67 49.05 -3.99
N ARG A 659 -27.46 49.61 -3.85
CA ARG A 659 -26.80 50.45 -4.85
C ARG A 659 -26.66 49.79 -6.23
N TYR A 660 -26.50 48.47 -6.29
CA TYR A 660 -26.45 47.75 -7.57
C TYR A 660 -27.82 47.61 -8.24
N PHE A 661 -28.91 47.59 -7.47
CA PHE A 661 -30.29 47.61 -7.97
C PHE A 661 -30.63 48.99 -8.55
N ASP A 662 -30.36 50.04 -7.78
CA ASP A 662 -30.59 51.44 -8.19
C ASP A 662 -29.76 51.84 -9.42
N ALA A 663 -28.55 51.28 -9.56
CA ALA A 663 -27.69 51.45 -10.73
C ALA A 663 -28.04 50.53 -11.93
N GLY A 664 -29.06 49.68 -11.82
CA GLY A 664 -29.54 48.82 -12.91
C GLY A 664 -28.72 47.54 -13.18
N PHE A 665 -27.78 47.17 -12.30
CA PHE A 665 -26.90 46.01 -12.46
C PHE A 665 -27.38 44.75 -11.71
N SER A 666 -28.65 44.71 -11.28
CA SER A 666 -29.22 43.63 -10.46
C SER A 666 -28.96 42.23 -11.00
N GLY A 667 -29.23 41.97 -12.28
CA GLY A 667 -29.01 40.66 -12.91
C GLY A 667 -27.54 40.22 -12.90
N LEU A 668 -26.61 41.11 -13.25
CA LEU A 668 -25.16 40.85 -13.24
C LEU A 668 -24.68 40.45 -11.84
N VAL A 669 -25.13 41.21 -10.83
CA VAL A 669 -24.64 41.08 -9.46
C VAL A 669 -25.28 39.88 -8.76
N CYS A 670 -26.54 39.55 -9.07
CA CYS A 670 -27.14 38.28 -8.66
C CYS A 670 -26.41 37.07 -9.25
N ASP A 671 -26.18 37.03 -10.57
CA ASP A 671 -25.44 35.95 -11.23
C ASP A 671 -24.05 35.75 -10.59
N PHE A 672 -23.32 36.85 -10.38
CA PHE A 672 -21.98 36.83 -9.80
C PHE A 672 -21.98 36.40 -8.33
N ALA A 673 -22.91 36.94 -7.51
CA ALA A 673 -23.01 36.59 -6.09
C ALA A 673 -23.39 35.12 -5.89
N ILE A 674 -24.35 34.61 -6.67
CA ILE A 674 -24.77 33.20 -6.65
C ILE A 674 -23.60 32.29 -7.06
N ALA A 675 -22.90 32.63 -8.15
CA ALA A 675 -21.77 31.84 -8.64
C ALA A 675 -20.57 31.79 -7.68
N LEU A 676 -20.46 32.75 -6.76
CA LEU A 676 -19.45 32.79 -5.69
C LEU A 676 -19.99 32.40 -4.29
N GLY A 677 -21.23 31.88 -4.22
CA GLY A 677 -21.76 31.19 -3.03
C GLY A 677 -22.65 31.99 -2.09
N ALA A 678 -23.17 33.16 -2.50
CA ALA A 678 -24.17 33.91 -1.75
C ALA A 678 -25.45 33.09 -1.53
N LYS A 679 -26.09 33.25 -0.37
CA LYS A 679 -27.23 32.42 0.03
C LYS A 679 -28.54 32.89 -0.60
N THR A 680 -29.22 31.98 -1.32
CA THR A 680 -30.56 32.14 -1.90
C THR A 680 -31.64 31.30 -1.21
N SER A 681 -31.24 30.30 -0.42
CA SER A 681 -32.08 29.49 0.46
C SER A 681 -31.30 29.10 1.73
N LEU A 682 -31.96 28.47 2.71
CA LEU A 682 -31.28 27.98 3.91
C LEU A 682 -30.34 26.83 3.56
N ALA A 683 -29.06 26.96 3.93
CA ALA A 683 -28.04 25.96 3.65
C ALA A 683 -28.06 24.83 4.70
N PHE A 684 -28.24 23.60 4.24
CA PHE A 684 -28.08 22.38 5.02
C PHE A 684 -26.60 21.96 4.93
N GLU A 685 -25.85 22.13 6.01
CA GLU A 685 -24.41 21.85 6.06
C GLU A 685 -24.11 20.47 6.67
N GLU A 686 -23.18 19.72 6.06
CA GLU A 686 -22.64 18.46 6.59
C GLU A 686 -21.68 18.77 7.75
N VAL A 687 -21.99 18.29 8.95
CA VAL A 687 -21.27 18.55 10.21
C VAL A 687 -20.88 17.25 10.93
N SER A 688 -20.03 17.32 11.96
CA SER A 688 -19.62 16.16 12.77
C SER A 688 -20.77 15.65 13.67
N CYS A 689 -20.88 14.32 13.79
CA CYS A 689 -21.79 13.62 14.71
C CYS A 689 -21.51 13.91 16.20
N GLU A 690 -20.42 14.61 16.55
CA GLU A 690 -20.07 15.00 17.92
C GLU A 690 -21.17 15.79 18.66
N LYS A 691 -22.00 16.54 17.93
CA LYS A 691 -23.12 17.31 18.48
C LYS A 691 -24.49 16.64 18.24
N ASN A 692 -24.50 15.38 17.81
CA ASN A 692 -25.73 14.60 17.67
C ASN A 692 -26.25 14.21 19.07
N PRO A 693 -27.58 14.22 19.32
CA PRO A 693 -28.16 13.73 20.57
C PRO A 693 -27.78 12.28 20.93
N ASN A 694 -27.43 11.47 19.93
CA ASN A 694 -27.02 10.07 20.05
C ASN A 694 -25.50 9.85 19.80
N VAL A 695 -24.67 10.86 20.11
CA VAL A 695 -23.21 10.83 19.94
C VAL A 695 -22.52 9.64 20.63
N ASP A 696 -23.08 9.12 21.74
CA ASP A 696 -22.53 7.95 22.42
C ASP A 696 -22.62 6.68 21.56
N TYR A 697 -23.79 6.41 20.95
CA TYR A 697 -23.93 5.32 19.99
C TYR A 697 -23.17 5.58 18.68
N LEU A 698 -23.28 6.79 18.11
CA LEU A 698 -22.65 7.08 16.82
C LEU A 698 -21.12 7.05 16.92
N VAL A 699 -20.54 7.79 17.86
CA VAL A 699 -19.12 8.12 17.92
C VAL A 699 -18.41 7.42 19.09
N ARG A 700 -18.85 7.64 20.34
CA ARG A 700 -18.03 7.28 21.52
C ARG A 700 -17.90 5.77 21.74
N GLN A 701 -18.92 5.00 21.35
CA GLN A 701 -18.94 3.53 21.42
C GLN A 701 -18.55 2.87 20.08
N ALA A 702 -18.04 3.61 19.10
CA ALA A 702 -17.75 3.09 17.77
C ALA A 702 -16.48 2.23 17.76
N PRO A 703 -16.51 0.99 17.22
CA PRO A 703 -15.38 0.07 17.24
C PRO A 703 -14.26 0.49 16.28
N GLY A 704 -13.04 0.05 16.57
CA GLY A 704 -11.84 0.30 15.78
C GLY A 704 -11.33 1.74 15.84
N GLN A 705 -10.14 1.99 15.30
CA GLN A 705 -9.55 3.33 15.23
C GLN A 705 -9.97 4.08 13.95
N PRO A 706 -10.08 5.42 13.98
CA PRO A 706 -10.31 6.25 12.80
C PRO A 706 -9.26 6.04 11.70
N SER A 707 -9.63 6.34 10.45
CA SER A 707 -8.79 6.13 9.27
C SER A 707 -9.18 7.07 8.12
N ARG A 708 -8.44 7.06 7.01
CA ARG A 708 -8.83 7.76 5.77
C ARG A 708 -10.16 7.29 5.14
N TYR A 709 -10.78 6.22 5.67
CA TYR A 709 -12.08 5.69 5.25
C TYR A 709 -13.18 5.93 6.31
N GLN A 710 -12.92 6.83 7.27
CA GLN A 710 -13.89 7.28 8.25
C GLN A 710 -15.10 7.93 7.55
N ILE A 711 -16.29 7.68 8.08
CA ILE A 711 -17.51 8.43 7.79
C ILE A 711 -17.89 9.11 9.11
N ASN A 712 -18.14 10.41 9.07
CA ASN A 712 -18.60 11.19 10.22
C ASN A 712 -19.48 12.31 9.67
N ARG A 713 -20.78 12.04 9.56
CA ARG A 713 -21.75 12.88 8.86
C ARG A 713 -23.01 13.06 9.67
N ASP A 714 -23.34 14.30 9.95
CA ASP A 714 -24.61 14.76 10.48
C ASP A 714 -24.97 16.06 9.73
N TYR A 715 -26.15 16.64 9.97
CA TYR A 715 -26.62 17.82 9.25
C TYR A 715 -27.11 18.91 10.20
N TRP A 716 -26.86 20.17 9.85
CA TRP A 716 -27.29 21.35 10.60
C TRP A 716 -27.57 22.55 9.69
N ILE A 717 -28.36 23.51 10.19
CA ILE A 717 -28.52 24.84 9.59
C ILE A 717 -27.97 25.84 10.61
N ASN A 718 -26.90 26.57 10.26
CA ASN A 718 -26.24 27.48 11.19
C ASN A 718 -27.16 28.66 11.58
N GLY A 719 -27.28 28.93 12.88
CA GLY A 719 -28.18 29.96 13.43
C GLY A 719 -29.64 29.53 13.61
N LEU A 720 -30.02 28.30 13.24
CA LEU A 720 -31.41 27.82 13.37
C LEU A 720 -31.92 27.85 14.83
N ASP A 721 -31.05 27.51 15.78
CA ASP A 721 -31.28 27.56 17.22
C ASP A 721 -31.26 28.97 17.82
N GLU A 722 -30.84 29.98 17.06
CA GLU A 722 -31.06 31.40 17.38
C GLU A 722 -32.40 31.87 16.81
N ALA A 723 -32.63 31.66 15.52
CA ALA A 723 -33.82 32.15 14.82
C ALA A 723 -35.15 31.59 15.36
N PHE A 724 -35.18 30.34 15.82
CA PHE A 724 -36.41 29.73 16.38
C PHE A 724 -36.63 29.96 17.88
N LYS A 725 -35.88 30.89 18.51
CA LYS A 725 -36.25 31.45 19.83
C LYS A 725 -37.47 32.37 19.73
N THR A 726 -37.65 33.02 18.59
CA THR A 726 -38.73 33.98 18.27
C THR A 726 -39.51 33.48 17.04
N PRO A 727 -40.19 32.32 17.11
CA PRO A 727 -40.81 31.69 15.95
C PRO A 727 -41.85 32.60 15.29
N SER A 728 -41.75 32.72 13.96
CA SER A 728 -42.67 33.53 13.16
C SER A 728 -43.16 32.76 11.93
N VAL A 729 -44.34 33.14 11.40
CA VAL A 729 -44.92 32.47 10.22
C VAL A 729 -44.05 32.66 8.97
N ARG A 730 -43.20 33.72 8.92
CA ARG A 730 -42.21 33.93 7.86
C ARG A 730 -41.02 32.96 8.00
N LEU A 731 -40.48 32.81 9.21
CA LEU A 731 -39.41 31.85 9.52
C LEU A 731 -39.84 30.41 9.26
N ALA A 732 -41.01 30.01 9.77
CA ALA A 732 -41.55 28.67 9.59
C ALA A 732 -41.80 28.35 8.11
N ARG A 733 -42.30 29.32 7.32
CA ARG A 733 -42.50 29.17 5.87
C ARG A 733 -41.18 29.04 5.09
N LEU A 734 -40.19 29.86 5.41
CA LEU A 734 -38.83 29.78 4.82
C LEU A 734 -38.22 28.40 5.07
N LEU A 735 -38.30 27.91 6.32
CA LEU A 735 -37.81 26.59 6.70
C LEU A 735 -38.59 25.46 6.00
N TRP A 736 -39.92 25.52 6.02
CA TRP A 736 -40.80 24.53 5.39
C TRP A 736 -40.55 24.43 3.88
N LYS A 737 -40.48 25.57 3.18
CA LYS A 737 -40.09 25.63 1.77
C LYS A 737 -38.69 25.06 1.54
N SER A 738 -37.71 25.45 2.34
CA SER A 738 -36.32 24.95 2.21
C SER A 738 -36.22 23.44 2.43
N LEU A 739 -37.10 22.84 3.25
CA LEU A 739 -37.22 21.40 3.49
C LEU A 739 -37.89 20.66 2.31
N ILE A 740 -38.89 21.26 1.66
CA ILE A 740 -39.51 20.73 0.43
C ILE A 740 -38.52 20.77 -0.74
N GLU A 741 -37.76 21.86 -0.87
CA GLU A 741 -36.73 22.03 -1.91
C GLU A 741 -35.52 21.09 -1.73
N GLN A 742 -35.36 20.43 -0.58
CA GLN A 742 -34.38 19.33 -0.42
C GLN A 742 -34.85 18.07 -1.15
N GLY A 743 -34.52 17.96 -2.44
CA GLY A 743 -34.77 16.77 -3.27
C GLY A 743 -34.05 15.47 -2.85
N ASN A 744 -33.48 15.40 -1.64
CA ASN A 744 -32.97 14.16 -1.06
C ASN A 744 -33.22 14.10 0.46
N GLU A 745 -33.48 12.90 0.97
CA GLU A 745 -33.84 12.65 2.38
C GLU A 745 -32.62 12.52 3.32
N ARG A 746 -31.36 12.68 2.83
CA ARG A 746 -30.16 12.37 3.63
C ARG A 746 -30.02 13.24 4.86
N TRP A 747 -30.47 14.50 4.79
CA TRP A 747 -30.43 15.43 5.91
C TRP A 747 -31.17 14.92 7.15
N THR A 748 -32.04 13.92 7.02
CA THR A 748 -32.77 13.29 8.14
C THR A 748 -31.93 12.33 8.98
N ARG A 749 -30.76 11.90 8.50
CA ARG A 749 -29.91 10.88 9.14
C ARG A 749 -28.50 11.36 9.43
N ALA A 750 -27.89 10.78 10.46
CA ALA A 750 -26.45 10.85 10.72
C ALA A 750 -25.81 9.48 10.47
N GLU A 751 -24.63 9.45 9.86
CA GLU A 751 -23.83 8.27 9.52
C GLU A 751 -22.46 8.36 10.19
N TYR A 752 -22.05 7.34 10.94
CA TYR A 752 -20.70 7.26 11.52
C TYR A 752 -20.04 5.89 11.33
N ARG A 753 -18.74 5.88 11.00
CA ARG A 753 -17.90 4.68 10.87
C ARG A 753 -16.42 5.04 10.99
N ASN A 754 -15.64 4.37 11.83
CA ASN A 754 -14.19 4.67 11.98
C ASN A 754 -13.33 4.26 10.76
N ASN A 755 -13.60 3.10 10.16
CA ASN A 755 -12.83 2.58 9.02
C ASN A 755 -13.63 1.55 8.21
N GLN A 756 -13.12 1.13 7.04
CA GLN A 756 -13.85 0.31 6.07
C GLN A 756 -14.22 -1.10 6.55
N THR A 757 -13.59 -1.65 7.60
CA THR A 757 -13.92 -3.01 8.11
C THR A 757 -15.06 -3.02 9.13
N GLN A 758 -15.53 -1.86 9.57
CA GLN A 758 -16.63 -1.74 10.52
C GLN A 758 -17.96 -1.46 9.80
N PRO A 759 -19.11 -1.88 10.35
CA PRO A 759 -20.41 -1.44 9.85
C PRO A 759 -20.59 0.08 10.07
N THR A 760 -21.30 0.74 9.16
CA THR A 760 -21.78 2.11 9.40
C THR A 760 -22.87 2.09 10.47
N ARG A 761 -22.78 3.00 11.43
CA ARG A 761 -23.85 3.28 12.40
C ARG A 761 -24.70 4.43 11.88
N GLU A 762 -26.02 4.24 11.87
CA GLU A 762 -26.99 5.26 11.47
C GLU A 762 -27.83 5.72 12.65
N SER A 763 -28.18 7.00 12.69
CA SER A 763 -29.18 7.54 13.62
C SER A 763 -29.93 8.73 13.00
N VAL A 764 -30.87 9.32 13.75
CA VAL A 764 -31.54 10.57 13.33
C VAL A 764 -30.52 11.72 13.38
N SER A 765 -30.54 12.61 12.38
CA SER A 765 -29.64 13.76 12.35
C SER A 765 -29.94 14.76 13.48
N ARG A 766 -28.94 15.58 13.85
CA ARG A 766 -29.09 16.69 14.78
C ARG A 766 -30.18 17.66 14.31
N LEU A 767 -30.25 17.95 13.01
CA LEU A 767 -31.31 18.77 12.42
C LEU A 767 -32.69 18.12 12.58
N ALA A 768 -32.87 16.85 12.20
CA ALA A 768 -34.18 16.20 12.29
C ALA A 768 -34.64 15.99 13.74
N ALA A 769 -33.71 15.73 14.67
CA ALA A 769 -34.01 15.70 16.10
C ALA A 769 -34.45 17.09 16.60
N PHE A 770 -33.71 18.15 16.28
CA PHE A 770 -34.11 19.52 16.65
C PHE A 770 -35.48 19.90 16.07
N LEU A 771 -35.76 19.56 14.80
CA LEU A 771 -37.05 19.82 14.17
C LEU A 771 -38.19 19.01 14.80
N ARG A 772 -37.96 17.78 15.25
CA ARG A 772 -38.93 16.95 15.99
C ARG A 772 -39.25 17.54 17.37
N ASP A 773 -38.23 18.03 18.07
CA ASP A 773 -38.31 18.39 19.50
C ASP A 773 -38.61 19.88 19.75
N THR A 774 -38.55 20.73 18.72
CA THR A 774 -38.78 22.19 18.81
C THR A 774 -40.19 22.58 18.35
N ALA A 775 -40.80 23.58 19.00
CA ALA A 775 -42.12 24.10 18.62
C ALA A 775 -42.01 25.13 17.49
N TRP A 776 -42.00 24.69 16.23
CA TRP A 776 -41.83 25.53 15.04
C TRP A 776 -42.94 25.43 13.99
N VAL A 777 -43.84 24.44 14.09
CA VAL A 777 -44.93 24.25 13.12
C VAL A 777 -46.09 25.18 13.48
N PRO A 778 -46.54 26.07 12.57
CA PRO A 778 -47.68 26.95 12.83
C PRO A 778 -49.00 26.17 12.78
N GLN A 779 -49.94 26.57 13.63
CA GLN A 779 -51.32 26.07 13.66
C GLN A 779 -52.31 27.24 13.72
N ALA A 780 -53.58 26.96 13.46
CA ALA A 780 -54.68 27.92 13.57
C ALA A 780 -54.64 28.73 14.90
N GLY A 781 -54.94 30.03 14.82
CA GLY A 781 -54.83 30.95 15.96
C GLY A 781 -53.42 31.49 16.24
N GLY A 782 -52.42 31.20 15.39
CA GLY A 782 -51.07 31.77 15.50
C GLY A 782 -50.17 31.08 16.54
N ARG A 783 -50.56 29.90 17.03
CA ARG A 783 -49.77 29.06 17.93
C ARG A 783 -48.74 28.26 17.13
N PHE A 784 -47.56 28.06 17.72
CA PHE A 784 -46.56 27.11 17.24
C PHE A 784 -46.58 25.83 18.10
N VAL A 785 -46.37 24.68 17.47
CA VAL A 785 -46.34 23.35 18.11
C VAL A 785 -45.14 22.53 17.64
N ILE A 786 -44.79 21.50 18.40
CA ILE A 786 -43.88 20.44 17.94
C ILE A 786 -44.58 19.64 16.81
N PRO A 787 -43.86 19.13 15.80
CA PRO A 787 -44.47 18.38 14.70
C PRO A 787 -45.37 17.23 15.17
N ALA A 788 -45.02 16.54 16.26
CA ALA A 788 -45.79 15.41 16.77
C ALA A 788 -47.23 15.77 17.17
N ASP A 789 -47.48 17.01 17.63
CA ASP A 789 -48.79 17.51 18.04
C ASP A 789 -49.52 18.29 16.92
N ALA A 790 -48.96 18.37 15.70
CA ALA A 790 -49.55 19.12 14.59
C ALA A 790 -50.66 18.35 13.85
N ASP A 791 -51.74 19.05 13.50
CA ASP A 791 -52.80 18.59 12.58
C ASP A 791 -52.53 19.12 11.17
N ASP A 792 -52.61 18.24 10.16
CA ASP A 792 -52.37 18.62 8.76
C ASP A 792 -53.45 19.54 8.18
N ARG A 793 -54.64 19.56 8.80
CA ARG A 793 -55.78 20.40 8.41
C ARG A 793 -55.78 21.78 9.08
N SER A 794 -54.83 22.04 9.99
CA SER A 794 -54.70 23.29 10.75
C SER A 794 -53.45 24.10 10.38
N LEU A 795 -52.73 23.69 9.33
CA LEU A 795 -51.66 24.48 8.70
C LEU A 795 -52.25 25.70 7.96
N PRO A 796 -51.54 26.84 7.85
CA PRO A 796 -51.98 27.98 7.04
C PRO A 796 -51.96 27.65 5.53
N ASP A 797 -52.87 28.24 4.75
CA ASP A 797 -53.05 27.99 3.31
C ASP A 797 -51.77 28.14 2.46
N ASP A 798 -50.81 28.95 2.93
CA ASP A 798 -49.49 29.17 2.32
C ASP A 798 -48.51 27.97 2.45
N PHE A 799 -48.90 26.86 3.09
CA PHE A 799 -48.03 25.70 3.38
C PHE A 799 -48.44 24.46 2.59
N GLU A 800 -47.63 24.10 1.58
CA GLU A 800 -47.79 22.84 0.85
C GLU A 800 -47.58 21.62 1.77
N PHE A 801 -48.47 20.63 1.70
CA PHE A 801 -48.39 19.42 2.51
C PHE A 801 -48.77 18.17 1.70
N ALA A 802 -47.93 17.12 1.77
CA ALA A 802 -48.24 15.82 1.19
C ALA A 802 -47.87 14.67 2.14
N ARG A 803 -48.85 13.82 2.47
CA ARG A 803 -48.72 12.68 3.40
C ARG A 803 -47.69 11.61 2.99
N GLY A 804 -47.14 11.68 1.77
CA GLY A 804 -46.12 10.76 1.26
C GLY A 804 -44.66 11.13 1.55
N TRP A 805 -44.37 12.30 2.12
CA TRP A 805 -42.99 12.74 2.38
C TRP A 805 -42.38 12.01 3.60
N LYS A 806 -41.33 11.19 3.40
CA LYS A 806 -40.74 10.36 4.48
C LYS A 806 -39.98 11.16 5.55
N TRP A 807 -39.65 12.43 5.29
CA TRP A 807 -39.07 13.29 6.32
C TRP A 807 -40.09 13.67 7.40
N LEU A 808 -41.39 13.76 7.05
CA LEU A 808 -42.46 14.04 8.01
C LEU A 808 -42.52 12.96 9.10
N SER A 809 -42.50 11.67 8.73
CA SER A 809 -42.49 10.58 9.72
C SER A 809 -41.19 10.52 10.52
N THR A 810 -40.07 10.98 9.96
CA THR A 810 -38.78 11.04 10.69
C THR A 810 -38.77 12.14 11.75
N ILE A 811 -39.38 13.31 11.48
CA ILE A 811 -39.66 14.32 12.52
C ILE A 811 -40.92 14.02 13.34
N SER A 812 -41.49 12.81 13.19
CA SER A 812 -42.68 12.34 13.90
C SER A 812 -43.93 13.22 13.68
N PHE A 813 -44.06 13.91 12.53
CA PHE A 813 -45.18 14.81 12.24
C PHE A 813 -46.54 14.11 12.43
N GLY A 814 -47.42 14.73 13.21
CA GLY A 814 -48.74 14.22 13.55
C GLY A 814 -48.73 12.92 14.37
N SER A 815 -47.59 12.43 14.89
CA SER A 815 -47.53 11.13 15.56
C SER A 815 -48.33 11.09 16.86
N ASN A 816 -48.36 12.18 17.64
CA ASN A 816 -49.18 12.26 18.85
C ASN A 816 -50.64 12.54 18.51
N PHE A 817 -50.92 13.24 17.41
CA PHE A 817 -52.29 13.42 16.92
C PHE A 817 -52.89 12.07 16.46
N ALA A 818 -52.14 11.32 15.66
CA ALA A 818 -52.48 9.97 15.24
C ALA A 818 -52.56 9.02 16.44
N LYS A 819 -51.57 9.03 17.35
CA LYS A 819 -51.63 8.22 18.59
C LYS A 819 -52.80 8.59 19.48
N ARG A 820 -53.09 9.86 19.77
CA ARG A 820 -54.30 10.21 20.56
C ARG A 820 -55.59 9.70 19.89
N THR A 821 -55.62 9.61 18.56
CA THR A 821 -56.76 9.03 17.81
C THR A 821 -56.77 7.49 17.81
N GLU A 822 -55.59 6.86 17.71
CA GLU A 822 -55.42 5.41 17.55
C GLU A 822 -55.27 4.68 18.88
N GLU A 823 -54.78 5.33 19.94
CA GLU A 823 -54.82 4.91 21.34
C GLU A 823 -56.24 5.08 21.89
N TYR A 824 -57.00 6.11 21.50
CA TYR A 824 -58.43 6.20 21.85
C TYR A 824 -59.26 5.08 21.18
N LYS A 825 -58.85 4.60 19.99
CA LYS A 825 -59.38 3.36 19.41
C LYS A 825 -58.84 2.11 20.12
N LYS A 826 -57.52 1.96 20.24
CA LYS A 826 -56.87 0.76 20.76
C LYS A 826 -57.09 0.54 22.24
N LYS A 827 -57.21 1.57 23.08
CA LYS A 827 -57.64 1.40 24.48
C LYS A 827 -59.08 0.88 24.51
N LYS A 828 -59.97 1.37 23.65
CA LYS A 828 -61.36 0.87 23.52
C LYS A 828 -61.45 -0.56 22.95
N GLU A 829 -60.61 -0.90 21.97
CA GLU A 829 -60.53 -2.25 21.39
C GLU A 829 -59.86 -3.24 22.35
N PHE A 830 -58.80 -2.83 23.08
CA PHE A 830 -58.05 -3.63 24.05
C PHE A 830 -58.78 -3.80 25.39
N ALA A 831 -59.57 -2.81 25.81
CA ALA A 831 -60.54 -2.99 26.90
C ALA A 831 -61.50 -4.13 26.55
N VAL A 832 -62.14 -4.05 25.38
CA VAL A 832 -63.07 -5.09 24.88
C VAL A 832 -62.40 -6.45 24.71
N GLU A 833 -61.16 -6.50 24.21
CA GLU A 833 -60.37 -7.73 24.06
C GLU A 833 -59.95 -8.35 25.41
N LEU A 834 -59.86 -7.54 26.48
CA LEU A 834 -59.68 -7.98 27.87
C LEU A 834 -61.00 -8.18 28.63
N GLY A 835 -62.16 -7.91 28.02
CA GLY A 835 -63.49 -8.12 28.61
C GLY A 835 -64.11 -6.92 29.35
N PHE A 836 -63.56 -5.71 29.19
CA PHE A 836 -64.08 -4.45 29.75
C PHE A 836 -64.80 -3.63 28.66
N GLU A 837 -65.91 -2.97 28.98
CA GLU A 837 -66.76 -2.30 27.98
C GLU A 837 -66.21 -0.92 27.53
N ASP A 838 -65.36 -0.29 28.35
CA ASP A 838 -64.79 1.03 28.11
C ASP A 838 -63.37 1.21 28.70
N ASP A 839 -62.83 2.42 28.52
CA ASP A 839 -61.46 2.77 28.86
C ASP A 839 -61.29 3.25 30.32
N GLU A 840 -62.34 3.75 30.97
CA GLU A 840 -62.29 4.11 32.39
C GLU A 840 -62.17 2.83 33.23
N SER A 841 -62.95 1.80 32.88
CA SER A 841 -62.89 0.45 33.47
C SER A 841 -61.48 -0.18 33.47
N LEU A 842 -60.67 0.12 32.44
CA LEU A 842 -59.31 -0.41 32.29
C LEU A 842 -58.30 0.32 33.19
N ASP A 843 -58.42 1.63 33.34
CA ASP A 843 -57.54 2.42 34.21
C ASP A 843 -57.93 2.28 35.71
N ASP A 844 -59.19 1.99 36.04
CA ASP A 844 -59.61 1.53 37.39
C ASP A 844 -58.91 0.23 37.80
N ALA A 845 -58.85 -0.77 36.91
CA ALA A 845 -58.14 -2.02 37.16
C ALA A 845 -56.63 -1.80 37.38
N ARG A 846 -56.04 -0.81 36.69
CA ARG A 846 -54.64 -0.39 36.88
C ARG A 846 -54.43 0.37 38.20
N TRP A 847 -55.38 1.18 38.63
CA TRP A 847 -55.36 1.83 39.94
C TRP A 847 -55.41 0.78 41.06
N PHE A 848 -56.32 -0.19 40.98
CA PHE A 848 -56.38 -1.30 41.94
C PHE A 848 -55.06 -2.08 42.01
N ALA A 849 -54.41 -2.30 40.86
CA ALA A 849 -53.09 -2.94 40.78
C ALA A 849 -51.91 -2.11 41.33
N GLN A 850 -52.11 -0.82 41.64
CA GLN A 850 -51.11 0.07 42.25
C GLN A 850 -51.28 0.25 43.77
N LEU A 851 -52.45 -0.08 44.34
CA LEU A 851 -52.69 -0.07 45.79
C LEU A 851 -51.69 -0.95 46.55
N ASP A 852 -51.54 -0.74 47.86
CA ASP A 852 -50.64 -1.57 48.68
C ASP A 852 -50.98 -3.08 48.61
N PRO A 853 -50.01 -4.00 48.55
CA PRO A 853 -50.28 -5.44 48.42
C PRO A 853 -51.07 -6.07 49.58
N GLU A 854 -51.03 -5.49 50.78
CA GLU A 854 -51.79 -5.93 51.95
C GLU A 854 -53.25 -5.47 51.83
N LEU A 855 -53.45 -4.19 51.50
CA LEU A 855 -54.78 -3.59 51.28
C LEU A 855 -55.50 -4.24 50.08
N ARG A 856 -54.77 -4.54 48.99
CA ARG A 856 -55.27 -5.35 47.87
C ARG A 856 -55.77 -6.71 48.32
N ARG A 857 -54.98 -7.43 49.13
CA ARG A 857 -55.37 -8.76 49.66
C ARG A 857 -56.61 -8.64 50.54
N GLN A 858 -56.74 -7.58 51.33
CA GLN A 858 -57.89 -7.34 52.18
C GLN A 858 -59.16 -7.07 51.36
N LEU A 859 -59.14 -6.09 50.45
CA LEU A 859 -60.26 -5.77 49.54
C LEU A 859 -60.66 -6.97 48.68
N MET A 860 -59.68 -7.67 48.11
CA MET A 860 -59.94 -8.86 47.29
C MET A 860 -60.48 -10.03 48.12
N SER A 861 -60.11 -10.17 49.40
CA SER A 861 -60.72 -11.16 50.30
C SER A 861 -62.18 -10.84 50.69
N GLU A 862 -62.52 -9.56 50.90
CA GLU A 862 -63.91 -9.15 51.15
C GLU A 862 -64.79 -9.30 49.90
N TYR A 863 -64.22 -9.12 48.70
CA TYR A 863 -64.89 -9.44 47.43
C TYR A 863 -65.06 -10.94 47.22
N LEU A 864 -63.98 -11.73 47.34
CA LEU A 864 -63.99 -13.18 47.10
C LEU A 864 -64.90 -13.91 48.10
N SER A 865 -64.90 -13.53 49.39
CA SER A 865 -65.80 -14.12 50.38
C SER A 865 -67.29 -13.82 50.15
N ARG A 866 -67.64 -12.88 49.27
CA ARG A 866 -69.02 -12.60 48.81
C ARG A 866 -69.36 -13.20 47.45
N THR A 867 -68.38 -13.58 46.64
CA THR A 867 -68.59 -13.94 45.21
C THR A 867 -68.09 -15.33 44.82
N VAL A 868 -67.12 -15.92 45.53
CA VAL A 868 -66.51 -17.21 45.20
C VAL A 868 -66.66 -18.19 46.35
N CYS A 869 -67.78 -18.91 46.35
CA CYS A 869 -67.88 -20.19 47.05
C CYS A 869 -67.21 -21.26 46.17
N GLU A 870 -66.12 -21.87 46.65
CA GLU A 870 -65.38 -22.87 45.85
C GLU A 870 -66.26 -24.08 45.52
N LEU A 871 -66.53 -24.28 44.23
CA LEU A 871 -67.22 -25.47 43.73
C LEU A 871 -66.22 -26.64 43.63
N PRO A 872 -66.47 -27.80 44.27
CA PRO A 872 -65.47 -28.86 44.40
C PRO A 872 -65.31 -29.70 43.12
N GLU A 873 -64.29 -29.39 42.31
CA GLU A 873 -63.97 -30.12 41.08
C GLU A 873 -63.22 -31.45 41.31
N LYS A 874 -63.50 -32.46 40.47
CA LYS A 874 -62.79 -33.77 40.44
C LYS A 874 -62.61 -34.30 39.02
N VAL A 875 -61.46 -34.00 38.42
CA VAL A 875 -61.11 -34.46 37.05
C VAL A 875 -60.78 -35.97 37.03
N PRO A 876 -61.28 -36.77 36.07
CA PRO A 876 -60.97 -38.19 35.97
C PRO A 876 -59.69 -38.46 35.16
N ALA A 877 -58.74 -39.20 35.74
CA ALA A 877 -57.41 -39.47 35.16
C ALA A 877 -57.38 -40.28 33.83
N ASN A 878 -58.52 -40.76 33.33
CA ASN A 878 -58.66 -41.26 31.96
C ASN A 878 -60.08 -40.97 31.45
N PRO A 879 -60.29 -39.88 30.67
CA PRO A 879 -61.62 -39.42 30.29
C PRO A 879 -62.41 -40.40 29.44
N GLU A 880 -61.79 -40.97 28.41
CA GLU A 880 -62.43 -41.89 27.45
C GLU A 880 -63.02 -43.13 28.14
N ARG A 881 -62.24 -43.73 29.04
CA ARG A 881 -62.67 -44.92 29.80
C ARG A 881 -63.76 -44.61 30.83
N ARG A 882 -63.89 -43.34 31.28
CA ARG A 882 -65.04 -42.90 32.08
C ARG A 882 -66.25 -42.58 31.22
N PHE A 883 -66.06 -41.96 30.04
CA PHE A 883 -67.15 -41.63 29.11
C PHE A 883 -67.93 -42.89 28.73
N ALA A 884 -67.25 -43.94 28.27
CA ALA A 884 -67.88 -45.23 27.95
C ALA A 884 -68.69 -45.83 29.13
N LYS A 885 -68.21 -45.65 30.38
CA LYS A 885 -68.89 -46.15 31.58
C LYS A 885 -70.07 -45.28 32.03
N VAL A 886 -70.04 -43.97 31.77
CA VAL A 886 -71.14 -43.05 32.08
C VAL A 886 -72.28 -43.20 31.09
N VAL A 887 -71.99 -43.39 29.79
CA VAL A 887 -73.00 -43.70 28.77
C VAL A 887 -73.76 -44.99 29.12
N GLN A 888 -73.09 -45.98 29.70
CA GLN A 888 -73.76 -47.20 30.17
C GLN A 888 -74.75 -46.92 31.30
N LEU A 889 -74.35 -46.15 32.33
CA LEU A 889 -75.18 -45.82 33.50
C LEU A 889 -76.39 -44.92 33.18
N ALA A 890 -76.28 -44.06 32.15
CA ALA A 890 -77.35 -43.14 31.79
C ALA A 890 -78.59 -43.83 31.20
N ASN A 891 -78.46 -45.06 30.69
CA ASN A 891 -79.58 -45.84 30.14
C ASN A 891 -80.46 -46.49 31.24
N ASP A 892 -80.07 -46.42 32.52
CA ASP A 892 -80.64 -47.22 33.60
C ASP A 892 -81.51 -46.39 34.63
N ALA A 893 -82.04 -45.20 34.27
CA ALA A 893 -82.57 -44.18 35.23
C ALA A 893 -84.08 -43.74 35.10
N PRO A 894 -84.84 -43.44 36.22
CA PRO A 894 -86.27 -42.99 36.26
C PRO A 894 -86.61 -41.56 36.88
N GLU A 895 -87.90 -41.14 37.09
CA GLU A 895 -88.44 -39.71 37.27
C GLU A 895 -89.42 -39.36 38.52
N GLU A 896 -89.82 -38.08 38.85
CA GLU A 896 -90.42 -37.55 40.20
C GLU A 896 -91.23 -36.12 40.37
N GLU A 897 -91.65 -35.55 41.59
CA GLU A 897 -92.51 -34.26 41.93
C GLU A 897 -92.48 -33.52 43.42
N LYS A 898 -93.00 -32.24 43.77
CA LYS A 898 -93.40 -31.56 45.18
C LYS A 898 -93.87 -29.98 45.39
N GLU A 899 -94.22 -29.38 46.62
CA GLU A 899 -94.90 -27.98 46.97
C GLU A 899 -94.70 -27.20 48.41
N ILE A 900 -94.99 -25.84 48.68
CA ILE A 900 -94.95 -24.99 50.02
C ILE A 900 -95.59 -23.48 50.16
N ARG A 901 -95.73 -22.75 51.38
CA ARG A 901 -96.60 -21.47 51.72
C ARG A 901 -96.21 -20.36 52.91
N PRO A 902 -96.84 -19.12 53.17
CA PRO A 902 -96.35 -17.84 53.95
C PRO A 902 -97.23 -16.91 55.01
N ARG A 903 -96.80 -15.69 55.62
CA ARG A 903 -97.50 -14.68 56.63
C ARG A 903 -97.08 -13.07 56.77
N SER A 904 -97.47 -12.21 57.81
CA SER A 904 -97.54 -10.63 57.89
C SER A 904 -97.33 -9.71 59.25
N VAL A 905 -97.45 -8.30 59.33
CA VAL A 905 -97.08 -7.28 60.48
C VAL A 905 -97.90 -5.87 60.79
N SER A 906 -97.38 -4.71 61.41
CA SER A 906 -98.09 -3.51 62.17
C SER A 906 -97.54 -1.95 62.19
N THR A 907 -98.05 -0.91 63.01
CA THR A 907 -97.88 0.66 62.91
C THR A 907 -97.98 1.70 64.19
N VAL A 908 -97.74 3.10 64.13
CA VAL A 908 -97.68 4.21 65.26
C VAL A 908 -97.93 5.81 64.97
N ALA A 909 -98.30 6.72 65.95
CA ALA A 909 -98.83 8.20 66.00
C ALA A 909 -98.10 9.47 65.37
N PRO A 910 -98.76 10.67 65.12
CA PRO A 910 -98.43 11.48 63.90
C PRO A 910 -97.85 12.93 63.96
N GLY A 911 -98.07 13.78 64.97
CA GLY A 911 -97.83 15.25 64.84
C GLY A 911 -96.38 15.66 64.58
N VAL A 912 -95.51 15.46 65.59
CA VAL A 912 -94.07 15.79 65.55
C VAL A 912 -93.33 15.12 64.38
N LYS A 913 -93.81 13.97 63.89
CA LYS A 913 -93.19 13.23 62.79
C LYS A 913 -93.09 14.01 61.46
N LYS A 914 -93.88 15.06 61.27
CA LYS A 914 -93.82 15.87 60.04
C LYS A 914 -92.59 16.75 59.94
N GLU A 915 -92.01 17.21 61.06
CA GLU A 915 -90.94 18.23 61.04
C GLU A 915 -89.53 17.61 61.10
N ILE A 916 -89.41 16.36 61.57
CA ILE A 916 -88.14 15.62 61.63
C ILE A 916 -87.44 15.53 60.26
N ARG A 917 -88.13 15.04 59.22
CA ARG A 917 -87.49 14.80 57.92
C ARG A 917 -87.08 16.09 57.19
N PRO A 918 -87.92 17.16 57.12
CA PRO A 918 -87.50 18.44 56.56
C PRO A 918 -86.29 19.04 57.26
N TYR A 919 -86.30 19.10 58.60
CA TYR A 919 -85.20 19.65 59.40
C TYR A 919 -83.87 18.90 59.17
N LEU A 920 -83.89 17.57 59.17
CA LEU A 920 -82.69 16.78 58.92
C LEU A 920 -82.20 16.85 57.47
N ARG A 921 -83.09 17.09 56.50
CA ARG A 921 -82.68 17.31 55.10
C ARG A 921 -82.01 18.68 54.93
N ASP A 922 -82.59 19.73 55.50
CA ASP A 922 -81.99 21.07 55.51
C ASP A 922 -80.57 21.07 56.09
N GLN A 923 -80.36 20.39 57.23
CA GLN A 923 -79.07 20.36 57.91
C GLN A 923 -78.03 19.41 57.30
N TYR A 924 -78.42 18.36 56.55
CA TYR A 924 -77.50 17.34 56.04
C TYR A 924 -77.57 17.12 54.52
N THR A 925 -78.12 18.08 53.77
CA THR A 925 -77.92 18.21 52.32
C THR A 925 -76.83 19.23 52.03
N ASN A 926 -75.85 18.87 51.20
CA ASN A 926 -74.74 19.76 50.85
C ASN A 926 -75.13 20.78 49.76
N SER A 927 -74.18 21.66 49.39
CA SER A 927 -74.33 22.68 48.34
C SER A 927 -74.73 22.14 46.97
N ASP A 928 -74.41 20.88 46.70
CA ASP A 928 -74.58 20.22 45.41
C ASP A 928 -75.91 19.41 45.34
N GLY A 929 -76.65 19.34 46.46
CA GLY A 929 -77.96 18.70 46.58
C GLY A 929 -77.94 17.28 47.17
N ASP A 930 -76.77 16.74 47.49
CA ASP A 930 -76.64 15.40 48.06
C ASP A 930 -76.88 15.38 49.58
N MET A 931 -77.82 14.53 50.01
CA MET A 931 -78.09 14.28 51.43
C MET A 931 -77.26 13.10 51.95
N ILE A 932 -76.55 13.31 53.06
CA ILE A 932 -75.62 12.33 53.65
C ILE A 932 -76.20 11.54 54.83
N CYS A 933 -75.64 10.36 55.07
CA CYS A 933 -75.85 9.58 56.30
C CYS A 933 -74.92 10.09 57.41
N GLN A 934 -75.45 10.50 58.57
CA GLN A 934 -74.64 11.14 59.63
C GLN A 934 -73.51 10.27 60.20
N ILE A 935 -73.61 8.93 60.14
CA ILE A 935 -72.56 8.01 60.64
C ILE A 935 -71.47 7.78 59.60
N CYS A 936 -71.82 7.29 58.41
CA CYS A 936 -70.81 6.96 57.38
C CYS A 936 -70.41 8.13 56.47
N LYS A 937 -71.04 9.31 56.63
CA LYS A 937 -70.84 10.58 55.87
C LYS A 937 -70.97 10.53 54.35
N HIS A 938 -71.10 9.35 53.75
CA HIS A 938 -71.44 9.19 52.33
C HIS A 938 -72.87 9.64 52.04
N ALA A 939 -73.12 10.04 50.78
CA ALA A 939 -74.45 10.25 50.24
C ALA A 939 -75.34 9.00 50.46
N LEU A 940 -76.65 9.22 50.60
CA LEU A 940 -77.60 8.14 50.87
C LEU A 940 -77.70 7.19 49.66
N PRO A 941 -77.72 5.86 49.88
CA PRO A 941 -77.39 4.88 48.84
C PRO A 941 -78.44 4.70 47.74
N PHE A 942 -79.64 5.29 47.90
CA PHE A 942 -80.66 5.37 46.86
C PHE A 942 -81.69 6.47 47.18
N ALA A 943 -82.31 7.00 46.14
CA ALA A 943 -83.50 7.84 46.23
C ALA A 943 -84.79 6.99 46.14
N LEU A 944 -85.89 7.55 46.64
CA LEU A 944 -87.24 7.08 46.36
C LEU A 944 -87.66 7.47 44.94
N ALA A 945 -88.72 6.83 44.42
CA ALA A 945 -89.22 7.07 43.06
C ALA A 945 -89.71 8.52 42.79
N ASN A 946 -89.83 9.36 43.82
CA ASN A 946 -90.12 10.79 43.70
C ASN A 946 -88.87 11.70 43.74
N GLY A 947 -87.66 11.14 43.64
CA GLY A 947 -86.38 11.86 43.68
C GLY A 947 -85.84 12.15 45.09
N ASP A 948 -86.68 12.06 46.12
CA ASP A 948 -86.29 12.25 47.52
C ASP A 948 -85.24 11.21 47.98
N PRO A 949 -84.11 11.61 48.59
CA PRO A 949 -83.14 10.66 49.14
C PRO A 949 -83.76 9.84 50.29
N PHE A 950 -83.55 8.52 50.30
CA PHE A 950 -84.09 7.64 51.34
C PHE A 950 -83.18 7.58 52.56
N PHE A 951 -83.68 8.03 53.71
CA PHE A 951 -83.05 7.83 55.01
C PHE A 951 -84.05 7.32 56.06
N GLU A 952 -83.55 6.44 56.91
CA GLU A 952 -84.20 6.06 58.14
C GLU A 952 -83.96 7.15 59.19
N THR A 953 -85.04 7.67 59.78
CA THR A 953 -84.97 8.54 60.96
C THR A 953 -84.90 7.66 62.20
N VAL A 954 -83.88 7.84 63.02
CA VAL A 954 -83.71 7.15 64.31
C VAL A 954 -83.64 8.19 65.41
N ALA A 955 -84.30 7.95 66.55
CA ALA A 955 -84.11 8.79 67.73
C ALA A 955 -82.68 8.55 68.27
N LEU A 956 -81.97 9.62 68.62
CA LEU A 956 -80.61 9.55 69.14
C LEU A 956 -80.62 9.11 70.61
N VAL A 957 -81.50 9.71 71.41
CA VAL A 957 -81.78 9.32 72.80
C VAL A 957 -83.23 8.81 72.89
N SER A 958 -83.42 7.59 73.37
CA SER A 958 -84.71 6.87 73.30
C SER A 958 -85.78 7.34 74.30
N GLU A 959 -85.38 7.94 75.42
CA GLU A 959 -86.24 8.10 76.62
C GLU A 959 -86.48 9.56 77.06
N THR A 960 -86.67 10.49 76.10
CA THR A 960 -87.04 11.87 76.44
C THR A 960 -88.52 11.98 76.83
N ARG A 961 -88.83 12.79 77.87
CA ARG A 961 -90.19 13.01 78.41
C ARG A 961 -91.14 13.59 77.35
N LYS A 962 -90.60 14.36 76.40
CA LYS A 962 -91.29 14.85 75.20
C LYS A 962 -90.54 14.38 73.94
N VAL A 963 -91.28 14.19 72.84
CA VAL A 963 -90.67 13.89 71.54
C VAL A 963 -90.29 15.21 70.87
N HIS A 964 -88.99 15.51 70.84
CA HIS A 964 -88.42 16.68 70.17
C HIS A 964 -87.84 16.25 68.82
N PHE A 965 -88.07 17.01 67.74
CA PHE A 965 -87.64 16.59 66.41
C PHE A 965 -86.12 16.72 66.19
N GLN A 966 -85.45 17.55 66.99
CA GLN A 966 -84.00 17.70 67.04
C GLN A 966 -83.29 16.48 67.64
N ASN A 967 -83.98 15.62 68.41
CA ASN A 967 -83.42 14.40 68.98
C ASN A 967 -83.43 13.21 67.97
N PHE A 968 -83.40 13.49 66.66
CA PHE A 968 -83.41 12.48 65.60
C PHE A 968 -82.21 12.64 64.68
N ILE A 969 -81.75 11.52 64.12
CA ILE A 969 -80.64 11.47 63.17
C ILE A 969 -81.05 10.76 61.87
N ALA A 970 -80.41 11.17 60.76
CA ALA A 970 -80.62 10.63 59.42
C ALA A 970 -79.56 9.58 59.08
N LEU A 971 -79.99 8.33 58.91
CA LEU A 971 -79.10 7.18 58.64
C LEU A 971 -79.54 6.42 57.38
N CYS A 972 -78.58 5.80 56.69
CA CYS A 972 -78.87 4.84 55.63
C CYS A 972 -79.40 3.50 56.21
N PRO A 973 -80.08 2.64 55.43
CA PRO A 973 -80.79 1.47 55.96
C PRO A 973 -79.92 0.53 56.80
N ASN A 974 -78.70 0.25 56.36
CA ASN A 974 -77.79 -0.66 57.06
C ASN A 974 -77.32 -0.09 58.39
N HIS A 975 -76.92 1.18 58.44
CA HIS A 975 -76.50 1.82 59.69
C HIS A 975 -77.68 2.06 60.63
N ALA A 976 -78.89 2.31 60.11
CA ALA A 976 -80.10 2.36 60.94
C ALA A 976 -80.45 0.98 61.52
N ALA A 977 -80.29 -0.11 60.76
CA ALA A 977 -80.47 -1.47 61.27
C ALA A 977 -79.42 -1.83 62.34
N MET A 978 -78.14 -1.50 62.10
CA MET A 978 -77.08 -1.66 63.10
C MET A 978 -77.36 -0.84 64.36
N PHE A 979 -77.76 0.43 64.22
CA PHE A 979 -78.08 1.29 65.37
C PHE A 979 -79.30 0.76 66.17
N ARG A 980 -80.30 0.20 65.50
CA ARG A 980 -81.52 -0.33 66.13
C ARG A 980 -81.37 -1.71 66.77
N HIS A 981 -80.44 -2.54 66.30
CA HIS A 981 -80.32 -3.94 66.71
C HIS A 981 -78.99 -4.30 67.38
N VAL A 982 -77.95 -3.46 67.23
CA VAL A 982 -76.57 -3.79 67.63
C VAL A 982 -75.77 -2.55 68.11
N ASN A 983 -76.44 -1.51 68.63
CA ASN A 983 -75.77 -0.36 69.26
C ASN A 983 -75.46 -0.65 70.74
N GLU A 984 -74.18 -0.64 71.08
CA GLU A 984 -73.65 -0.97 72.41
C GLU A 984 -73.47 0.29 73.28
N SER A 985 -73.62 1.48 72.71
CA SER A 985 -73.38 2.77 73.39
C SER A 985 -74.65 3.47 73.90
N THR A 986 -75.83 2.90 73.63
CA THR A 986 -77.16 3.55 73.72
C THR A 986 -77.43 4.30 75.04
N GLU A 987 -77.02 3.76 76.18
CA GLU A 987 -77.24 4.38 77.51
C GLU A 987 -76.36 5.62 77.75
N ARG A 988 -75.19 5.71 77.10
CA ARG A 988 -74.16 6.75 77.36
C ARG A 988 -74.26 7.95 76.43
N ILE A 989 -75.13 7.87 75.42
CA ILE A 989 -75.28 8.90 74.37
C ILE A 989 -75.61 10.28 74.96
N HIS A 990 -76.44 10.32 76.02
CA HIS A 990 -76.87 11.58 76.65
C HIS A 990 -75.71 12.36 77.29
N GLU A 991 -74.83 11.69 78.05
CA GLU A 991 -73.64 12.30 78.67
C GLU A 991 -72.64 12.83 77.63
N LEU A 992 -72.46 12.07 76.54
CA LEU A 992 -71.51 12.39 75.47
C LEU A 992 -71.93 13.64 74.67
N VAL A 993 -73.24 13.88 74.48
CA VAL A 993 -73.74 15.08 73.75
C VAL A 993 -73.45 16.38 74.51
N HIS A 994 -73.51 16.38 75.84
CA HIS A 994 -73.20 17.58 76.64
C HIS A 994 -71.69 17.86 76.76
N THR A 995 -70.85 16.81 76.76
CA THR A 995 -69.41 16.93 77.04
C THR A 995 -68.53 17.16 75.80
N ILE A 996 -69.07 17.04 74.59
CA ILE A 996 -68.24 16.99 73.37
C ILE A 996 -67.88 18.37 72.79
N GLU A 997 -66.60 18.73 72.80
CA GLU A 997 -66.09 19.99 72.21
C GLU A 997 -66.00 19.98 70.67
N SER A 998 -66.50 18.94 70.00
CA SER A 998 -66.44 18.79 68.55
C SER A 998 -67.73 18.22 67.93
N ASN A 999 -67.88 18.41 66.62
CA ASN A 999 -69.11 18.11 65.88
C ASN A 999 -69.30 16.61 65.53
N ARG A 1000 -68.74 15.67 66.33
CA ARG A 1000 -68.61 14.23 65.98
C ARG A 1000 -68.73 13.30 67.19
N LEU A 1001 -69.95 12.83 67.48
CA LEU A 1001 -70.26 12.00 68.65
C LEU A 1001 -69.81 10.53 68.46
N PRO A 1002 -68.82 10.00 69.19
CA PRO A 1002 -68.37 8.62 69.04
C PRO A 1002 -69.39 7.59 69.59
N LEU A 1003 -69.51 6.45 68.92
CA LEU A 1003 -70.38 5.32 69.26
C LEU A 1003 -69.71 3.99 68.90
N VAL A 1004 -70.10 2.91 69.58
CA VAL A 1004 -69.73 1.52 69.26
C VAL A 1004 -70.97 0.75 68.81
N MET A 1005 -70.88 0.09 67.64
CA MET A 1005 -71.94 -0.76 67.11
C MET A 1005 -71.35 -2.05 66.51
N ALA A 1006 -71.91 -3.20 66.87
CA ALA A 1006 -71.44 -4.52 66.44
C ALA A 1006 -69.91 -4.73 66.64
N GLY A 1007 -69.39 -4.31 67.80
CA GLY A 1007 -67.98 -4.41 68.16
C GLY A 1007 -67.02 -3.52 67.34
N LYS A 1008 -67.51 -2.44 66.74
CA LYS A 1008 -66.71 -1.48 65.96
C LYS A 1008 -67.05 -0.03 66.30
N ASP A 1009 -66.01 0.81 66.28
CA ASP A 1009 -66.11 2.25 66.52
C ASP A 1009 -66.64 3.02 65.30
N PHE A 1010 -67.51 4.00 65.56
CA PHE A 1010 -68.13 4.91 64.61
C PHE A 1010 -68.27 6.32 65.24
N ASP A 1011 -68.57 7.34 64.45
CA ASP A 1011 -68.91 8.68 64.94
C ASP A 1011 -70.09 9.30 64.17
N VAL A 1012 -71.10 9.82 64.89
CA VAL A 1012 -72.23 10.58 64.34
C VAL A 1012 -71.80 12.03 64.15
N TYR A 1013 -71.78 12.49 62.90
CA TYR A 1013 -71.53 13.89 62.57
C TYR A 1013 -72.77 14.76 62.79
N PHE A 1014 -72.55 15.98 63.30
CA PHE A 1014 -73.58 17.01 63.46
C PHE A 1014 -73.16 18.34 62.80
N THR A 1015 -74.13 19.15 62.37
CA THR A 1015 -73.86 20.58 62.11
C THR A 1015 -73.75 21.33 63.44
N GLU A 1016 -73.07 22.48 63.42
CA GLU A 1016 -72.94 23.34 64.63
C GLU A 1016 -74.31 23.81 65.12
N THR A 1017 -75.20 24.20 64.21
CA THR A 1017 -76.58 24.57 64.49
C THR A 1017 -77.35 23.42 65.16
N HIS A 1018 -77.33 22.23 64.57
CA HIS A 1018 -78.08 21.08 65.13
C HIS A 1018 -77.48 20.62 66.46
N LEU A 1019 -76.14 20.64 66.64
CA LEU A 1019 -75.54 20.30 67.93
C LEU A 1019 -75.90 21.32 69.02
N ALA A 1020 -76.01 22.61 68.68
CA ALA A 1020 -76.47 23.65 69.60
C ALA A 1020 -77.96 23.49 69.97
N ASP A 1021 -78.84 23.28 68.96
CA ASP A 1021 -80.27 23.07 69.17
C ASP A 1021 -80.56 21.80 69.98
N LEU A 1022 -79.85 20.70 69.69
CA LEU A 1022 -79.94 19.44 70.44
C LEU A 1022 -79.57 19.64 71.92
N ARG A 1023 -78.51 20.41 72.21
CA ARG A 1023 -78.13 20.75 73.59
C ARG A 1023 -79.17 21.60 74.29
N ALA A 1024 -79.68 22.64 73.63
CA ALA A 1024 -80.72 23.50 74.21
C ALA A 1024 -81.97 22.69 74.58
N VAL A 1025 -82.37 21.74 73.73
CA VAL A 1025 -83.51 20.85 73.95
C VAL A 1025 -83.26 19.84 75.09
N LEU A 1026 -82.08 19.22 75.16
CA LEU A 1026 -81.78 18.25 76.21
C LEU A 1026 -81.55 18.91 77.59
N SER A 1027 -80.97 20.11 77.64
CA SER A 1027 -80.88 20.89 78.88
C SER A 1027 -82.26 21.23 79.46
N LEU A 1028 -83.26 21.51 78.60
CA LEU A 1028 -84.65 21.77 79.01
C LEU A 1028 -85.39 20.52 79.55
N GLU A 1029 -84.86 19.32 79.36
CA GLU A 1029 -85.36 18.11 80.03
C GLU A 1029 -84.72 17.91 81.42
N ASN A 1030 -83.55 18.52 81.68
CA ASN A 1030 -82.82 18.45 82.96
C ASN A 1030 -83.24 19.51 84.00
N ASP A 1031 -83.58 20.75 83.59
CA ASP A 1031 -84.02 21.84 84.48
C ASP A 1031 -85.46 21.62 85.05
N GLY A 1032 -85.81 20.36 85.33
CA GLY A 1032 -87.18 19.87 85.49
C GLY A 1032 -87.43 18.97 86.70
N ASP A 1033 -86.64 19.11 87.77
CA ASP A 1033 -87.02 18.76 89.16
C ASP A 1033 -86.14 19.53 90.18
N PRO A 1034 -86.69 20.24 91.20
CA PRO A 1034 -85.92 21.20 91.99
C PRO A 1034 -85.41 20.63 93.33
N ASP A 1035 -84.42 19.74 93.32
CA ASP A 1035 -83.71 19.30 94.54
C ASP A 1035 -82.33 18.66 94.24
N SER A 1036 -81.25 19.47 94.11
CA SER A 1036 -79.83 19.05 94.29
C SER A 1036 -78.75 20.12 94.00
N LEU A 1037 -79.03 21.42 94.28
CA LEU A 1037 -77.96 22.42 94.39
C LEU A 1037 -78.14 23.34 95.60
N ASP A 1038 -77.90 22.79 96.80
CA ASP A 1038 -77.56 23.59 97.97
C ASP A 1038 -76.52 22.87 98.85
N MET A 1039 -75.29 23.40 98.89
CA MET A 1039 -74.70 23.95 100.13
C MET A 1039 -73.24 24.37 99.92
N SER A 1040 -72.97 25.66 100.17
CA SER A 1040 -71.65 26.33 100.30
C SER A 1040 -70.73 26.39 99.06
N GLY A 1041 -70.11 27.52 98.69
CA GLY A 1041 -70.35 28.92 99.08
C GLY A 1041 -69.12 29.71 99.57
N ALA A 1042 -69.17 31.02 99.27
CA ALA A 1042 -68.27 32.14 99.64
C ALA A 1042 -66.95 32.34 98.81
N THR A 1043 -66.76 33.44 98.05
CA THR A 1043 -66.33 34.85 98.39
C THR A 1043 -64.87 34.97 98.94
N ILE A 1044 -64.01 35.97 98.62
CA ILE A 1044 -64.17 37.40 98.23
C ILE A 1044 -63.12 37.90 97.19
N ALA A 1045 -63.61 38.60 96.15
CA ALA A 1045 -63.13 39.80 95.40
C ALA A 1045 -61.64 40.24 95.17
N THR A 1046 -61.53 41.12 94.16
CA THR A 1046 -60.39 41.93 93.67
C THR A 1046 -59.24 41.20 92.97
N GLN A 1047 -58.70 41.71 91.85
CA GLN A 1047 -58.89 43.03 91.21
C GLN A 1047 -59.18 42.91 89.70
#